data_AF-A0AA47N881-F1
#
_entry.id   AF-A0AA47N881-F1
#
_cell.length_a   1.000
_cell.length_b   1.000
_cell.length_c   1.000
_cell.angle_alpha   90.00
_cell.angle_beta   90.00
_cell.angle_gamma   90.00
#
_symmetry.space_group_name_H-M   'P 1'
#
loop_
_entity.id
_entity.type
_entity.pdbx_description
1 polymer ?
#
loop_
_entity_poly.entity_id
_entity_poly.type
_entity_poly.pdbx_seq_one_letter_code
_entity_poly.pdbx_strand_id
1 'polypeptide(L)'
;MGVRGLNSLLPGNSQIYQDIPFKDSMLVVDGKNLAYHLYYHLYFKAELDQNHGGEYQAYQTQVKAFFTALADCGIRPYVVMDGGSGTSEIKLQTIMDRTKQKVKNAHDAALTGEKKGILPILTEVVFDQTLSDMNVPLAKCFGEADCELAALASEWRCPVLSKDSDFFIFNLPAGLLHLDHFRWDEVQMSGGSSYIPCKQYTTSRFCTFFNITPELLPVFASLAGNDYINLREVRWARFLPAGRQEETSRTAGLEGLLNWLTSFRTTEETLTAAMALPGMSQQALTEVRTAMLEYRLPSSSLRGFFSEGTAPSLPPEMTGIPDWFCMSLVRGDLGSNILDVLVHKRQILGTQVERSDLQSSNLISRPVRQVYYGLLLGQGGDGVKEVQRVGGELISIKVQPVVQGAAQTLRLDSLPQADPAVRLQVCLETLGVKEETLEGVPAHLRLPVAATCYWLRMASPEPDLMLLKALLMVMVQGELNRREGSDTGWQGYTNHTPQLVDSNVAHSFNQWQACLKNTSELNLLLCMPLPKPHLAWLYQGRLAHRRLKRLQEGKPEVNSPNLNTLYRSLLEAVRPYQRLHKRWRRSWAGLKAWIRRLDRPMGSVKTCYRTKDRRDRSRNGAAGEGGVVNNSQIYQDIPFKDTNLVVDGRNLAYHLYFTANLDQNHGGEYQAYQTQVQAFFTALADCGITPYVVMNGSLATSKRTTDRVQRAHDAALTGRSTGILPILSRLVFNQTLSDMNVALVNCIAEADCELAALASEWRCPVLSKDSDFFIFNLPAGILHLDHFRWDEVQMSGGSSYIPCKLYTTSRFCTFFNITPELLPVFASLAGNDYINLREVRWAQFLPAGRQEETSWTAGLEGLLIWLTSFKTTEETLTAAMALPGMSQQALTEVRTAMLEYRLPSSSLRGFFSEGTAPSLPPEMTGVPDWLQARMVRGDLGSNILDVLKHRNRSDGTQVQRSELQSSNLTSQPIRQVYYGLLLGQGGDGVMAVQRVGQDIIGIEVQPVVQGAAKTLRLDSLPQADPAVRLQVCLETLGVKEETLKGVPAPLRLPVAATCYWLRMASPEPDLMLLKALLMVMVQGELNRREGSDTGWQGYTNHTPQLVDSNVAHSFNQWQTCLKNASELNLLLCMPLPKPHFAWLYQGRLAHRRLKRLQEGKPEVNSPNLNTLYRSLLEAVRPYQRLHKRWRRSWAGLKAWIRAWIGLWGRLKRAAEPKTGGTGPETLKQEREGWL
;
A
#
# COMPACT_ATOMS: atom_id res chain seq x y z
N MET A 1 -10.40 0.63 23.85
CA MET A 1 -9.61 -0.39 24.56
C MET A 1 -10.59 -1.17 25.42
N GLY A 2 -10.33 -2.46 25.67
CA GLY A 2 -11.18 -3.34 26.47
C GLY A 2 -12.49 -3.78 25.82
N VAL A 3 -13.51 -4.03 26.65
CA VAL A 3 -14.86 -4.48 26.24
C VAL A 3 -15.49 -3.62 25.11
N ARG A 4 -15.70 -4.24 23.94
CA ARG A 4 -16.10 -3.55 22.71
C ARG A 4 -17.50 -2.92 22.81
N GLY A 5 -17.54 -1.59 22.82
CA GLY A 5 -18.77 -0.78 22.77
C GLY A 5 -19.27 -0.31 24.14
N LEU A 6 -18.61 -0.72 25.24
CA LEU A 6 -19.04 -0.39 26.59
C LEU A 6 -18.93 1.12 26.87
N ASN A 7 -17.83 1.76 26.49
CA ASN A 7 -17.66 3.22 26.60
C ASN A 7 -18.70 4.05 25.81
N SER A 8 -19.42 3.45 24.84
CA SER A 8 -20.52 4.10 24.14
C SER A 8 -21.88 3.88 24.82
N LEU A 9 -22.03 2.80 25.60
CA LEU A 9 -23.26 2.48 26.33
C LEU A 9 -23.38 3.30 27.63
N LEU A 10 -22.28 3.45 28.36
CA LEU A 10 -22.30 4.02 29.71
C LEU A 10 -22.62 5.53 29.81
N PRO A 11 -22.23 6.41 28.85
CA PRO A 11 -22.60 7.83 28.90
C PRO A 11 -24.11 8.10 28.95
N GLY A 12 -24.93 7.21 28.36
CA GLY A 12 -26.39 7.29 28.42
C GLY A 12 -27.00 6.90 29.77
N ASN A 13 -26.21 6.33 30.69
CA ASN A 13 -26.67 5.72 31.93
C ASN A 13 -26.03 6.39 33.17
N SER A 14 -26.19 7.72 33.30
CA SER A 14 -25.51 8.51 34.34
C SER A 14 -25.73 8.03 35.79
N GLN A 15 -26.81 7.29 36.06
CA GLN A 15 -27.17 6.74 37.38
C GLN A 15 -26.18 5.70 37.92
N ILE A 16 -25.36 5.10 37.05
CA ILE A 16 -24.32 4.13 37.48
C ILE A 16 -23.13 4.81 38.16
N TYR A 17 -23.02 6.14 38.03
CA TYR A 17 -21.96 6.94 38.60
C TYR A 17 -22.42 7.67 39.86
N GLN A 18 -21.48 7.95 40.75
CA GLN A 18 -21.67 8.79 41.93
C GLN A 18 -20.75 10.00 41.84
N ASP A 19 -21.30 11.21 41.98
CA ASP A 19 -20.49 12.42 42.10
C ASP A 19 -19.75 12.41 43.45
N ILE A 20 -18.44 12.66 43.41
CA ILE A 20 -17.59 12.70 44.60
C ILE A 20 -16.62 13.90 44.54
N PRO A 21 -16.35 14.57 45.68
CA PRO A 21 -15.25 15.52 45.82
C PRO A 21 -13.95 14.76 46.15
N PHE A 22 -13.10 14.50 45.16
CA PHE A 22 -11.92 13.66 45.37
C PHE A 22 -10.71 14.48 45.86
N LYS A 23 -10.16 14.10 47.02
CA LYS A 23 -9.00 14.72 47.68
C LYS A 23 -8.36 13.75 48.70
N ASP A 24 -7.18 14.09 49.19
CA ASP A 24 -6.49 13.43 50.32
C ASP A 24 -6.42 11.89 50.22
N SER A 25 -6.18 11.38 49.02
CA SER A 25 -6.31 9.95 48.69
C SER A 25 -5.15 9.44 47.85
N MET A 26 -4.87 8.13 47.94
CA MET A 26 -4.04 7.45 46.93
C MET A 26 -4.83 7.30 45.62
N LEU A 27 -4.14 7.33 44.49
CA LEU A 27 -4.74 7.12 43.18
C LEU A 27 -3.81 6.28 42.30
N VAL A 28 -4.32 5.16 41.81
CA VAL A 28 -3.61 4.34 40.82
C VAL A 28 -4.01 4.81 39.43
N VAL A 29 -3.04 5.13 38.59
CA VAL A 29 -3.27 5.84 37.32
C VAL A 29 -2.78 5.00 36.15
N ASP A 30 -3.67 4.74 35.20
CA ASP A 30 -3.32 4.18 33.89
C ASP A 30 -2.56 5.24 33.08
N GLY A 31 -1.24 5.12 33.06
CA GLY A 31 -0.35 6.14 32.51
C GLY A 31 -0.47 6.28 30.99
N LYS A 32 -0.63 5.18 30.26
CA LYS A 32 -0.75 5.23 28.79
C LYS A 32 -2.06 5.88 28.39
N ASN A 33 -3.16 5.53 29.05
CA ASN A 33 -4.44 6.15 28.79
C ASN A 33 -4.44 7.64 29.15
N LEU A 34 -3.84 7.99 30.31
CA LEU A 34 -3.67 9.38 30.73
C LEU A 34 -2.83 10.19 29.73
N ALA A 35 -1.69 9.66 29.26
CA ALA A 35 -0.81 10.35 28.31
C ALA A 35 -1.57 10.73 27.02
N TYR A 36 -2.35 9.79 26.47
CA TYR A 36 -3.23 10.04 25.32
C TYR A 36 -4.37 11.00 25.67
N HIS A 37 -5.00 10.86 26.83
CA HIS A 37 -6.09 11.72 27.28
C HIS A 37 -5.65 13.18 27.41
N LEU A 38 -4.53 13.45 28.08
CA LEU A 38 -4.01 14.81 28.25
C LEU A 38 -3.61 15.45 26.92
N TYR A 39 -3.04 14.66 26.00
CA TYR A 39 -2.74 15.14 24.66
C TYR A 39 -4.03 15.53 23.92
N TYR A 40 -5.05 14.67 23.94
CA TYR A 40 -6.31 14.95 23.24
C TYR A 40 -7.16 16.02 23.91
N HIS A 41 -7.12 16.11 25.24
CA HIS A 41 -7.77 17.17 25.99
C HIS A 41 -7.25 18.54 25.56
N LEU A 42 -5.92 18.69 25.51
CA LEU A 42 -5.27 19.90 25.01
C LEU A 42 -5.50 20.11 23.50
N TYR A 43 -5.54 19.04 22.71
CA TYR A 43 -5.85 19.09 21.28
C TYR A 43 -7.26 19.62 20.97
N PHE A 44 -8.28 19.20 21.72
CA PHE A 44 -9.66 19.63 21.51
C PHE A 44 -9.95 20.98 22.17
N LYS A 45 -9.40 21.28 23.35
CA LYS A 45 -9.63 22.55 24.06
C LYS A 45 -8.72 23.69 23.59
N ALA A 46 -7.46 23.41 23.24
CA ALA A 46 -6.42 24.41 22.97
C ALA A 46 -5.75 24.25 21.58
N GLU A 47 -6.38 23.50 20.69
CA GLU A 47 -5.98 23.36 19.28
C GLU A 47 -4.50 22.97 19.05
N LEU A 48 -4.00 22.01 19.83
CA LEU A 48 -2.67 21.47 19.64
C LEU A 48 -2.48 20.90 18.23
N ASP A 49 -1.33 21.16 17.62
CA ASP A 49 -1.06 20.72 16.25
C ASP A 49 -0.38 19.35 16.20
N GLN A 50 -1.06 18.42 15.55
CA GLN A 50 -0.54 17.07 15.25
C GLN A 50 0.16 17.00 13.89
N ASN A 51 -0.11 17.94 12.97
CA ASN A 51 0.24 17.78 11.57
C ASN A 51 1.66 18.27 11.25
N HIS A 52 2.24 19.15 12.06
CA HIS A 52 3.63 19.62 11.92
C HIS A 52 4.61 18.85 12.83
N GLY A 53 4.24 17.66 13.30
CA GLY A 53 5.14 16.78 14.05
C GLY A 53 5.14 17.00 15.57
N GLY A 54 4.18 17.74 16.12
CA GLY A 54 3.92 17.83 17.56
C GLY A 54 4.38 19.12 18.23
N GLU A 55 3.73 19.43 19.34
CA GLU A 55 3.97 20.63 20.15
C GLU A 55 4.35 20.27 21.59
N TYR A 56 5.60 19.84 21.79
CA TYR A 56 5.99 19.06 22.96
C TYR A 56 6.08 19.84 24.28
N GLN A 57 6.47 21.12 24.27
CA GLN A 57 6.48 21.94 25.50
C GLN A 57 5.05 22.18 26.01
N ALA A 58 4.10 22.49 25.11
CA ALA A 58 2.71 22.71 25.50
C ALA A 58 2.10 21.44 26.10
N TYR A 59 2.45 20.28 25.54
CA TYR A 59 2.11 18.99 26.14
C TYR A 59 2.78 18.79 27.52
N GLN A 60 4.07 19.10 27.69
CA GLN A 60 4.74 19.05 29.00
C GLN A 60 4.04 19.95 30.03
N THR A 61 3.68 21.19 29.69
CA THR A 61 2.95 22.11 30.58
C THR A 61 1.61 21.52 31.03
N GLN A 62 0.89 20.87 30.10
CA GLN A 62 -0.37 20.21 30.40
C GLN A 62 -0.20 19.02 31.37
N VAL A 63 0.84 18.21 31.18
CA VAL A 63 1.16 17.11 32.10
C VAL A 63 1.51 17.66 33.48
N LYS A 64 2.34 18.70 33.55
CA LYS A 64 2.66 19.38 34.81
C LYS A 64 1.41 19.89 35.52
N ALA A 65 0.54 20.60 34.81
CA ALA A 65 -0.70 21.14 35.39
C ALA A 65 -1.59 20.03 35.98
N PHE A 66 -1.71 18.89 35.30
CA PHE A 66 -2.48 17.75 35.80
C PHE A 66 -1.95 17.23 37.15
N PHE A 67 -0.65 16.96 37.24
CA PHE A 67 -0.05 16.42 38.47
C PHE A 67 0.05 17.46 39.59
N THR A 68 0.20 18.75 39.26
CA THR A 68 0.07 19.83 40.23
C THR A 68 -1.34 19.88 40.82
N ALA A 69 -2.39 19.78 39.99
CA ALA A 69 -3.77 19.75 40.49
C ALA A 69 -4.04 18.58 41.44
N LEU A 70 -3.44 17.41 41.18
CA LEU A 70 -3.48 16.28 42.12
C LEU A 70 -2.81 16.62 43.45
N ALA A 71 -1.59 17.18 43.40
CA ALA A 71 -0.82 17.54 44.58
C ALA A 71 -1.53 18.61 45.43
N ASP A 72 -2.11 19.63 44.79
CA ASP A 72 -2.86 20.71 45.45
C ASP A 72 -4.11 20.19 46.19
N CYS A 73 -4.63 19.03 45.78
CA CYS A 73 -5.76 18.34 46.41
C CYS A 73 -5.33 17.21 47.37
N GLY A 74 -4.04 17.11 47.72
CA GLY A 74 -3.53 16.07 48.60
C GLY A 74 -3.57 14.65 48.01
N ILE A 75 -3.72 14.51 46.69
CA ILE A 75 -3.81 13.21 46.01
C ILE A 75 -2.41 12.69 45.70
N ARG A 76 -2.14 11.43 46.03
CA ARG A 76 -0.87 10.75 45.78
C ARG A 76 -1.00 9.78 44.59
N PRO A 77 -0.54 10.16 43.39
CA PRO A 77 -0.64 9.31 42.21
C PRO A 77 0.46 8.25 42.14
N TYR A 78 0.09 7.06 41.66
CA TYR A 78 0.98 5.97 41.30
C TYR A 78 0.70 5.58 39.86
N VAL A 79 1.60 5.95 38.95
CA VAL A 79 1.38 5.78 37.51
C VAL A 79 1.95 4.44 37.08
N VAL A 80 1.14 3.64 36.37
CA VAL A 80 1.60 2.39 35.76
C VAL A 80 1.43 2.48 34.24
N MET A 81 2.49 2.15 33.52
CA MET A 81 2.52 2.15 32.05
C MET A 81 2.55 0.72 31.52
N ASP A 82 1.96 0.52 30.34
CA ASP A 82 2.14 -0.71 29.58
C ASP A 82 3.62 -0.97 29.24
N GLY A 83 3.97 -2.25 29.24
CA GLY A 83 5.20 -2.81 28.70
C GLY A 83 5.04 -3.33 27.27
N GLY A 84 5.57 -4.54 27.05
CA GLY A 84 5.51 -5.22 25.76
C GLY A 84 4.07 -5.57 25.33
N SER A 85 3.88 -5.78 24.03
CA SER A 85 2.58 -6.06 23.42
C SER A 85 1.95 -7.42 23.81
N GLY A 86 2.71 -8.30 24.46
CA GLY A 86 2.28 -9.63 24.92
C GLY A 86 2.29 -10.70 23.82
N THR A 87 2.03 -11.95 24.22
CA THR A 87 2.03 -13.15 23.35
C THR A 87 0.73 -13.39 22.58
N SER A 88 -0.39 -12.75 22.96
CA SER A 88 -1.71 -12.98 22.36
C SER A 88 -1.81 -12.56 20.89
N GLU A 89 -2.13 -13.52 20.01
CA GLU A 89 -2.33 -13.28 18.57
C GLU A 89 -3.54 -12.38 18.26
N ILE A 90 -4.64 -12.53 19.02
CA ILE A 90 -5.86 -11.73 18.85
C ILE A 90 -5.59 -10.25 19.12
N LYS A 91 -4.81 -10.00 20.17
CA LYS A 91 -4.40 -8.65 20.55
C LYS A 91 -3.42 -8.07 19.54
N LEU A 92 -2.46 -8.86 19.06
CA LEU A 92 -1.58 -8.45 17.97
C LEU A 92 -2.39 -8.01 16.74
N GLN A 93 -3.41 -8.78 16.36
CA GLN A 93 -4.30 -8.41 15.24
C GLN A 93 -5.01 -7.07 15.51
N THR A 94 -5.48 -6.85 16.74
CA THR A 94 -6.11 -5.58 17.14
C THR A 94 -5.13 -4.40 17.06
N ILE A 95 -3.86 -4.60 17.47
CA ILE A 95 -2.79 -3.60 17.33
C ILE A 95 -2.52 -3.33 15.84
N MET A 96 -2.47 -4.37 15.00
CA MET A 96 -2.29 -4.23 13.55
C MET A 96 -3.43 -3.43 12.92
N ASP A 97 -4.68 -3.73 13.25
CA ASP A 97 -5.85 -3.03 12.71
C ASP A 97 -5.88 -1.56 13.13
N ARG A 98 -5.58 -1.26 14.40
CA ARG A 98 -5.42 0.12 14.90
C ARG A 98 -4.29 0.84 14.18
N THR A 99 -3.18 0.17 13.90
CA THR A 99 -2.04 0.75 13.19
C THR A 99 -2.39 1.03 11.73
N LYS A 100 -3.11 0.13 11.04
CA LYS A 100 -3.62 0.36 9.68
C LYS A 100 -4.53 1.59 9.63
N GLN A 101 -5.42 1.73 10.62
CA GLN A 101 -6.29 2.90 10.72
C GLN A 101 -5.48 4.18 10.98
N LYS A 102 -4.46 4.13 11.85
CA LYS A 102 -3.55 5.27 12.07
C LYS A 102 -2.82 5.68 10.79
N VAL A 103 -2.34 4.74 9.98
CA VAL A 103 -1.69 5.03 8.68
C VAL A 103 -2.65 5.74 7.75
N LYS A 104 -3.90 5.29 7.66
CA LYS A 104 -4.95 5.96 6.87
C LYS A 104 -5.24 7.37 7.39
N ASN A 105 -5.47 7.50 8.70
CA ASN A 105 -5.71 8.79 9.35
C ASN A 105 -4.55 9.78 9.15
N ALA A 106 -3.31 9.32 9.26
CA ALA A 106 -2.12 10.15 9.04
C ALA A 106 -1.98 10.56 7.57
N HIS A 107 -2.34 9.66 6.66
CA HIS A 107 -2.39 9.99 5.25
C HIS A 107 -3.43 11.08 4.96
N ASP A 108 -4.65 10.91 5.48
CA ASP A 108 -5.72 11.88 5.31
C ASP A 108 -5.36 13.23 5.94
N ALA A 109 -4.79 13.22 7.14
CA ALA A 109 -4.31 14.42 7.82
C ALA A 109 -3.26 15.19 7.00
N ALA A 110 -2.33 14.48 6.36
CA ALA A 110 -1.32 15.09 5.50
C ALA A 110 -1.91 15.68 4.20
N LEU A 111 -3.04 15.15 3.72
CA LEU A 111 -3.71 15.62 2.50
C LEU A 111 -4.67 16.78 2.75
N THR A 112 -5.51 16.66 3.77
CA THR A 112 -6.60 17.61 4.04
C THR A 112 -6.17 18.71 5.00
N GLY A 113 -5.07 18.51 5.72
CA GLY A 113 -4.70 19.36 6.87
C GLY A 113 -5.63 19.16 8.07
N GLU A 114 -6.58 18.21 8.00
CA GLU A 114 -7.52 17.96 9.08
C GLU A 114 -6.87 17.26 10.25
N LYS A 115 -7.54 17.44 11.38
CA LYS A 115 -7.27 16.85 12.68
C LYS A 115 -7.81 15.40 12.70
N LYS A 116 -6.94 14.39 12.57
CA LYS A 116 -7.29 12.94 12.47
C LYS A 116 -6.83 12.07 13.66
N GLY A 117 -6.39 12.67 14.75
CA GLY A 117 -5.99 11.94 15.96
C GLY A 117 -4.70 11.12 15.81
N ILE A 118 -3.63 11.78 15.39
CA ILE A 118 -2.29 11.20 15.27
C ILE A 118 -1.43 11.73 16.40
N LEU A 119 -0.90 10.83 17.24
CA LEU A 119 -0.01 11.18 18.33
C LEU A 119 1.42 11.38 17.80
N PRO A 120 2.08 12.52 18.05
CA PRO A 120 3.47 12.76 17.68
C PRO A 120 4.43 11.77 18.37
N ILE A 121 5.51 11.38 17.67
CA ILE A 121 6.31 10.20 18.02
C ILE A 121 7.12 10.34 19.32
N LEU A 122 7.37 11.57 19.80
CA LEU A 122 8.12 11.82 21.05
C LEU A 122 7.19 12.02 22.27
N THR A 123 5.87 11.96 22.10
CA THR A 123 4.90 12.31 23.16
C THR A 123 5.06 11.46 24.41
N GLU A 124 5.18 10.15 24.27
CA GLU A 124 5.36 9.23 25.40
C GLU A 124 6.68 9.49 26.15
N VAL A 125 7.77 9.77 25.43
CA VAL A 125 9.07 10.08 26.05
C VAL A 125 9.00 11.41 26.81
N VAL A 126 8.29 12.41 26.27
CA VAL A 126 8.06 13.69 26.95
C VAL A 126 7.20 13.51 28.20
N PHE A 127 6.19 12.62 28.15
CA PHE A 127 5.38 12.27 29.31
C PHE A 127 6.25 11.66 30.42
N ASP A 128 7.01 10.60 30.10
CA ASP A 128 7.92 9.93 31.04
C ASP A 128 8.95 10.90 31.65
N GLN A 129 9.57 11.74 30.81
CA GLN A 129 10.51 12.77 31.29
C GLN A 129 9.85 13.75 32.25
N THR A 130 8.61 14.16 31.97
CA THR A 130 7.90 15.13 32.80
C THR A 130 7.53 14.53 34.15
N LEU A 131 7.08 13.28 34.20
CA LEU A 131 6.83 12.58 35.47
C LEU A 131 8.09 12.43 36.31
N SER A 132 9.19 12.05 35.66
CA SER A 132 10.49 11.92 36.32
C SER A 132 10.97 13.27 36.87
N ASP A 133 10.88 14.35 36.08
CA ASP A 133 11.24 15.72 36.51
C ASP A 133 10.39 16.20 37.71
N MET A 134 9.14 15.71 37.83
CA MET A 134 8.23 16.02 38.92
C MET A 134 8.32 15.05 40.11
N ASN A 135 9.17 14.03 40.04
CA ASN A 135 9.25 12.93 41.01
C ASN A 135 7.91 12.20 41.24
N VAL A 136 7.08 12.08 40.19
CA VAL A 136 5.85 11.28 40.25
C VAL A 136 6.22 9.80 40.18
N PRO A 137 5.76 8.94 41.11
CA PRO A 137 6.02 7.51 41.06
C PRO A 137 5.49 6.87 39.78
N LEU A 138 6.38 6.23 39.02
CA LEU A 138 6.11 5.58 37.75
C LEU A 138 6.66 4.15 37.77
N ALA A 139 5.86 3.19 37.32
CA ALA A 139 6.30 1.84 37.00
C ALA A 139 5.88 1.46 35.57
N LYS A 140 6.72 0.72 34.84
CA LYS A 140 6.31 0.06 33.59
C LYS A 140 6.16 -1.44 33.82
N CYS A 141 5.05 -2.00 33.35
CA CYS A 141 4.84 -3.44 33.37
C CYS A 141 5.75 -4.15 32.34
N PHE A 142 5.85 -5.48 32.45
CA PHE A 142 6.47 -6.31 31.40
C PHE A 142 5.50 -6.59 30.24
N GLY A 143 4.20 -6.64 30.53
CA GLY A 143 3.09 -6.77 29.58
C GLY A 143 2.08 -5.63 29.73
N GLU A 144 0.79 -5.93 29.77
CA GLU A 144 -0.24 -4.89 30.02
C GLU A 144 -0.26 -4.42 31.46
N ALA A 145 -0.69 -3.17 31.65
CA ALA A 145 -0.84 -2.60 32.98
C ALA A 145 -2.15 -2.97 33.67
N ASP A 146 -3.21 -3.36 32.93
CA ASP A 146 -4.57 -3.43 33.47
C ASP A 146 -4.73 -4.31 34.71
N CYS A 147 -4.23 -5.54 34.67
CA CYS A 147 -4.31 -6.46 35.80
C CYS A 147 -3.48 -5.98 37.00
N GLU A 148 -2.29 -5.42 36.77
CA GLU A 148 -1.43 -4.87 37.83
C GLU A 148 -2.04 -3.61 38.46
N LEU A 149 -2.59 -2.71 37.64
CA LEU A 149 -3.35 -1.53 38.08
C LEU A 149 -4.53 -1.95 38.96
N ALA A 150 -5.32 -2.93 38.50
CA ALA A 150 -6.50 -3.40 39.22
C ALA A 150 -6.14 -4.12 40.53
N ALA A 151 -5.07 -4.92 40.53
CA ALA A 151 -4.55 -5.59 41.71
C ALA A 151 -4.03 -4.59 42.75
N LEU A 152 -3.21 -3.60 42.35
CA LEU A 152 -2.72 -2.53 43.23
C LEU A 152 -3.88 -1.73 43.85
N ALA A 153 -4.84 -1.32 43.02
CA ALA A 153 -6.01 -0.57 43.47
C ALA A 153 -6.86 -1.36 44.47
N SER A 154 -7.04 -2.66 44.24
CA SER A 154 -7.75 -3.55 45.15
C SER A 154 -7.03 -3.72 46.49
N GLU A 155 -5.71 -3.99 46.45
CA GLU A 155 -4.89 -4.18 47.66
C GLU A 155 -4.79 -2.92 48.51
N TRP A 156 -4.52 -1.78 47.88
CA TRP A 156 -4.40 -0.48 48.56
C TRP A 156 -5.77 0.16 48.85
N ARG A 157 -6.86 -0.44 48.37
CA ARG A 157 -8.23 0.08 48.49
C ARG A 157 -8.33 1.53 48.02
N CYS A 158 -7.73 1.82 46.86
CA CYS A 158 -7.73 3.13 46.25
C CYS A 158 -8.30 3.08 44.83
N PRO A 159 -8.86 4.18 44.31
CA PRO A 159 -9.46 4.17 42.99
C PRO A 159 -8.43 4.03 41.87
N VAL A 160 -8.89 3.50 40.73
CA VAL A 160 -8.17 3.56 39.45
C VAL A 160 -8.64 4.78 38.64
N LEU A 161 -7.72 5.52 38.04
CA LEU A 161 -8.02 6.53 37.01
C LEU A 161 -7.70 5.97 35.62
N SER A 162 -8.73 5.73 34.81
CA SER A 162 -8.57 5.27 33.42
C SER A 162 -9.80 5.60 32.55
N LYS A 163 -9.65 5.48 31.24
CA LYS A 163 -10.73 5.44 30.23
C LYS A 163 -10.89 4.04 29.64
N ASP A 164 -10.08 3.07 30.08
CA ASP A 164 -10.20 1.70 29.62
C ASP A 164 -11.47 1.06 30.18
N SER A 165 -12.21 0.40 29.29
CA SER A 165 -13.49 -0.17 29.69
C SER A 165 -13.36 -1.49 30.45
N ASP A 166 -12.18 -2.11 30.47
CA ASP A 166 -11.94 -3.30 31.29
C ASP A 166 -12.03 -3.01 32.79
N PHE A 167 -11.74 -1.78 33.22
CA PHE A 167 -11.93 -1.34 34.62
C PHE A 167 -13.39 -1.22 35.06
N PHE A 168 -14.37 -1.30 34.14
CA PHE A 168 -15.77 -1.46 34.53
C PHE A 168 -16.10 -2.89 35.00
N ILE A 169 -15.24 -3.86 34.68
CA ILE A 169 -15.44 -5.30 34.93
C ILE A 169 -14.70 -5.74 36.20
N PHE A 170 -13.47 -5.24 36.41
CA PHE A 170 -12.72 -5.54 37.62
C PHE A 170 -13.49 -5.15 38.88
N ASN A 171 -13.50 -6.04 39.87
CA ASN A 171 -14.14 -5.78 41.15
C ASN A 171 -13.26 -4.90 42.04
N LEU A 172 -13.29 -3.59 41.80
CA LEU A 172 -12.47 -2.59 42.50
C LEU A 172 -13.22 -2.01 43.72
N PRO A 173 -12.75 -2.23 44.97
CA PRO A 173 -13.45 -1.77 46.18
C PRO A 173 -13.64 -0.26 46.26
N ALA A 174 -12.63 0.51 45.84
CA ALA A 174 -12.67 1.98 45.80
C ALA A 174 -13.10 2.54 44.43
N GLY A 175 -13.50 1.65 43.51
CA GLY A 175 -14.10 2.03 42.23
C GLY A 175 -13.14 2.59 41.18
N LEU A 176 -13.73 2.92 40.03
CA LEU A 176 -13.09 3.55 38.88
C LEU A 176 -13.47 5.03 38.82
N LEU A 177 -12.48 5.90 38.67
CA LEU A 177 -12.65 7.30 38.26
C LEU A 177 -12.44 7.38 36.76
N HIS A 178 -13.50 7.59 36.00
CA HIS A 178 -13.39 7.66 34.56
C HIS A 178 -12.80 9.01 34.13
N LEU A 179 -11.79 9.00 33.25
CA LEU A 179 -11.06 10.22 32.85
C LEU A 179 -11.97 11.32 32.27
N ASP A 180 -13.03 10.97 31.54
CA ASP A 180 -13.98 11.96 30.99
C ASP A 180 -14.83 12.67 32.05
N HIS A 181 -14.81 12.20 33.30
CA HIS A 181 -15.51 12.80 34.42
C HIS A 181 -14.55 13.34 35.49
N PHE A 182 -13.25 13.20 35.32
CA PHE A 182 -12.25 13.64 36.28
C PHE A 182 -11.83 15.09 35.97
N ARG A 183 -12.49 16.06 36.60
CA ARG A 183 -12.37 17.49 36.25
C ARG A 183 -11.17 18.17 36.92
N TRP A 184 -9.99 17.65 36.63
CA TRP A 184 -8.73 18.12 37.22
C TRP A 184 -8.40 19.59 36.86
N ASP A 185 -8.98 20.14 35.78
CA ASP A 185 -8.84 21.55 35.38
C ASP A 185 -9.92 22.46 35.98
N GLU A 186 -10.84 21.91 36.77
CA GLU A 186 -11.89 22.63 37.49
C GLU A 186 -11.76 22.36 39.00
N VAL A 187 -10.54 22.47 39.56
CA VAL A 187 -10.31 22.30 41.01
C VAL A 187 -11.22 23.26 41.79
N GLN A 188 -11.94 22.70 42.76
CA GLN A 188 -12.87 23.45 43.61
C GLN A 188 -12.33 23.52 45.04
N MET A 189 -12.73 24.56 45.78
CA MET A 189 -12.40 24.70 47.19
C MET A 189 -13.65 24.52 48.04
N SER A 190 -13.55 23.71 49.09
CA SER A 190 -14.60 23.58 50.10
C SER A 190 -14.00 23.34 51.47
N GLY A 191 -14.42 24.14 52.46
CA GLY A 191 -13.99 24.00 53.85
C GLY A 191 -12.48 24.19 54.07
N GLY A 192 -11.80 24.99 53.24
CA GLY A 192 -10.37 25.28 53.36
C GLY A 192 -9.44 24.26 52.70
N SER A 193 -9.96 23.21 52.04
CA SER A 193 -9.14 22.33 51.19
C SER A 193 -9.68 22.19 49.76
N SER A 194 -8.74 22.06 48.82
CA SER A 194 -9.01 21.87 47.40
C SER A 194 -9.40 20.42 47.10
N TYR A 195 -10.28 20.21 46.12
CA TYR A 195 -10.65 18.90 45.62
C TYR A 195 -10.91 18.91 44.12
N ILE A 196 -10.84 17.73 43.50
CA ILE A 196 -11.20 17.52 42.10
C ILE A 196 -12.64 16.98 42.05
N PRO A 197 -13.58 17.69 41.42
CA PRO A 197 -14.90 17.14 41.15
C PRO A 197 -14.79 15.96 40.19
N CYS A 198 -15.29 14.79 40.58
CA CYS A 198 -15.32 13.65 39.67
C CYS A 198 -16.49 12.70 39.91
N LYS A 199 -16.58 11.67 39.06
CA LYS A 199 -17.58 10.62 39.15
C LYS A 199 -16.92 9.27 39.40
N GLN A 200 -17.37 8.60 40.44
CA GLN A 200 -16.96 7.25 40.81
C GLN A 200 -17.93 6.21 40.28
N TYR A 201 -17.37 5.16 39.70
CA TYR A 201 -18.08 3.95 39.28
C TYR A 201 -17.71 2.77 40.19
N THR A 202 -18.69 1.91 40.48
CA THR A 202 -18.46 0.60 41.12
C THR A 202 -19.24 -0.49 40.39
N THR A 203 -18.70 -1.71 40.38
CA THR A 203 -19.38 -2.89 39.83
C THR A 203 -20.74 -3.12 40.48
N SER A 204 -20.87 -2.88 41.79
CA SER A 204 -22.14 -2.97 42.51
C SER A 204 -23.22 -2.07 41.91
N ARG A 205 -22.91 -0.81 41.61
CA ARG A 205 -23.87 0.13 40.99
C ARG A 205 -24.32 -0.34 39.61
N PHE A 206 -23.39 -0.84 38.79
CA PHE A 206 -23.70 -1.40 37.48
C PHE A 206 -24.60 -2.63 37.57
N CYS A 207 -24.25 -3.56 38.45
CA CYS A 207 -25.02 -4.78 38.70
C CYS A 207 -26.43 -4.47 39.22
N THR A 208 -26.58 -3.51 40.13
CA THR A 208 -27.90 -3.06 40.61
C THR A 208 -28.70 -2.43 39.47
N PHE A 209 -28.08 -1.58 38.64
CA PHE A 209 -28.77 -0.90 37.55
C PHE A 209 -29.26 -1.86 36.46
N PHE A 210 -28.43 -2.82 36.05
CA PHE A 210 -28.78 -3.81 35.02
C PHE A 210 -29.40 -5.10 35.57
N ASN A 211 -29.60 -5.20 36.88
CA ASN A 211 -30.15 -6.36 37.57
C ASN A 211 -29.42 -7.68 37.25
N ILE A 212 -28.08 -7.65 37.25
CA ILE A 212 -27.23 -8.82 37.04
C ILE A 212 -26.37 -9.11 38.27
N THR A 213 -26.05 -10.39 38.51
CA THR A 213 -25.17 -10.79 39.61
C THR A 213 -23.72 -10.36 39.33
N PRO A 214 -22.95 -9.82 40.31
CA PRO A 214 -21.55 -9.44 40.11
C PRO A 214 -20.65 -10.57 39.58
N GLU A 215 -20.94 -11.83 39.93
CA GLU A 215 -20.23 -13.00 39.41
C GLU A 215 -20.27 -13.12 37.88
N LEU A 216 -21.30 -12.56 37.24
CA LEU A 216 -21.48 -12.64 35.78
C LEU A 216 -20.70 -11.57 35.00
N LEU A 217 -20.05 -10.62 35.66
CA LEU A 217 -19.32 -9.54 34.97
C LEU A 217 -18.18 -10.03 34.07
N PRO A 218 -17.31 -10.97 34.49
CA PRO A 218 -16.30 -11.54 33.61
C PRO A 218 -16.91 -12.27 32.40
N VAL A 219 -18.02 -12.99 32.62
CA VAL A 219 -18.74 -13.71 31.54
C VAL A 219 -19.35 -12.71 30.56
N PHE A 220 -19.96 -11.64 31.07
CA PHE A 220 -20.48 -10.53 30.27
C PHE A 220 -19.40 -9.92 29.38
N ALA A 221 -18.25 -9.58 29.95
CA ALA A 221 -17.13 -8.98 29.23
C ALA A 221 -16.61 -9.90 28.10
N SER A 222 -16.43 -11.18 28.40
CA SER A 222 -15.97 -12.18 27.41
C SER A 222 -17.02 -12.44 26.32
N LEU A 223 -18.31 -12.58 26.66
CA LEU A 223 -19.39 -12.80 25.68
C LEU A 223 -19.68 -11.57 24.81
N ALA A 224 -19.52 -10.38 25.38
CA ALA A 224 -19.57 -9.14 24.62
C ALA A 224 -18.43 -9.11 23.59
N GLY A 225 -17.26 -9.65 23.93
CA GLY A 225 -16.04 -9.57 23.15
C GLY A 225 -15.15 -8.45 23.66
N ASN A 226 -14.01 -8.84 24.21
CA ASN A 226 -12.99 -7.97 24.80
C ASN A 226 -11.69 -8.06 23.98
N ASP A 227 -10.56 -7.65 24.56
CA ASP A 227 -9.26 -7.68 23.88
C ASP A 227 -8.68 -9.12 23.75
N TYR A 228 -9.30 -10.12 24.39
CA TYR A 228 -8.87 -11.53 24.41
C TYR A 228 -9.75 -12.46 23.56
N ILE A 229 -11.00 -12.08 23.25
CA ILE A 229 -11.93 -12.92 22.45
C ILE A 229 -12.83 -12.08 21.53
N ASN A 230 -13.19 -12.63 20.36
CA ASN A 230 -14.06 -11.97 19.38
C ASN A 230 -15.19 -12.88 18.86
N LEU A 231 -16.36 -12.82 19.49
CA LEU A 231 -17.54 -13.61 19.11
C LEU A 231 -18.42 -12.84 18.11
N ARG A 232 -18.12 -12.95 16.81
CA ARG A 232 -18.86 -12.21 15.75
C ARG A 232 -20.19 -12.84 15.34
N GLU A 233 -20.47 -14.07 15.75
CA GLU A 233 -21.60 -14.86 15.24
C GLU A 233 -22.88 -14.74 16.09
N VAL A 234 -22.77 -14.28 17.34
CA VAL A 234 -23.92 -14.19 18.25
C VAL A 234 -24.59 -12.82 18.16
N ARG A 235 -25.84 -12.80 17.66
CA ARG A 235 -26.67 -11.60 17.63
C ARG A 235 -27.41 -11.40 18.96
N TRP A 236 -26.80 -10.66 19.88
CA TRP A 236 -27.35 -10.37 21.22
C TRP A 236 -28.60 -9.49 21.22
N ALA A 237 -28.79 -8.61 20.22
CA ALA A 237 -29.96 -7.71 20.13
C ALA A 237 -31.32 -8.44 20.09
N ARG A 238 -31.34 -9.75 19.79
CA ARG A 238 -32.57 -10.57 19.82
C ARG A 238 -33.22 -10.65 21.20
N PHE A 239 -32.44 -10.43 22.25
CA PHE A 239 -32.90 -10.48 23.63
C PHE A 239 -33.40 -9.14 24.15
N LEU A 240 -33.52 -8.11 23.29
CA LEU A 240 -34.17 -6.87 23.63
C LEU A 240 -35.70 -7.02 23.74
N PRO A 241 -36.38 -6.08 24.42
CA PRO A 241 -37.84 -6.00 24.45
C PRO A 241 -38.47 -5.95 23.04
N ALA A 242 -39.73 -6.38 22.95
CA ALA A 242 -40.49 -6.43 21.69
C ALA A 242 -40.48 -5.05 20.98
N GLY A 243 -40.23 -5.06 19.68
CA GLY A 243 -40.10 -3.85 18.85
C GLY A 243 -38.67 -3.33 18.66
N ARG A 244 -37.71 -3.74 19.50
CA ARG A 244 -36.28 -3.35 19.38
C ARG A 244 -35.35 -4.47 18.90
N GLN A 245 -35.88 -5.67 18.69
CA GLN A 245 -35.09 -6.89 18.38
C GLN A 245 -34.37 -6.84 17.03
N GLU A 246 -34.81 -5.98 16.11
CA GLU A 246 -34.16 -5.78 14.81
C GLU A 246 -33.03 -4.76 14.84
N GLU A 247 -32.80 -4.06 15.97
CA GLU A 247 -31.70 -3.11 16.10
C GLU A 247 -30.35 -3.78 15.81
N THR A 248 -29.48 -3.03 15.14
CA THR A 248 -28.16 -3.48 14.67
C THR A 248 -27.02 -2.71 15.33
N SER A 249 -27.33 -1.71 16.16
CA SER A 249 -26.32 -0.93 16.85
C SER A 249 -25.57 -1.79 17.87
N ARG A 250 -24.30 -1.43 18.11
CA ARG A 250 -23.46 -2.18 19.05
C ARG A 250 -23.96 -2.06 20.49
N THR A 251 -24.47 -0.89 20.87
CA THR A 251 -25.06 -0.63 22.19
C THR A 251 -26.31 -1.47 22.40
N ALA A 252 -27.20 -1.57 21.40
CA ALA A 252 -28.36 -2.46 21.44
C ALA A 252 -27.98 -3.94 21.63
N GLY A 253 -26.88 -4.37 21.00
CA GLY A 253 -26.31 -5.69 21.24
C GLY A 253 -25.90 -5.91 22.70
N LEU A 254 -25.22 -4.94 23.33
CA LEU A 254 -24.81 -5.03 24.74
C LEU A 254 -26.02 -4.99 25.70
N GLU A 255 -27.00 -4.13 25.43
CA GLU A 255 -28.27 -4.10 26.18
C GLU A 255 -29.00 -5.44 26.10
N GLY A 256 -29.06 -6.04 24.91
CA GLY A 256 -29.64 -7.37 24.71
C GLY A 256 -28.89 -8.46 25.48
N LEU A 257 -27.55 -8.42 25.48
CA LEU A 257 -26.74 -9.35 26.29
C LEU A 257 -26.99 -9.17 27.79
N LEU A 258 -27.02 -7.93 28.29
CA LEU A 258 -27.33 -7.65 29.70
C LEU A 258 -28.72 -8.14 30.08
N ASN A 259 -29.73 -7.90 29.23
CA ASN A 259 -31.09 -8.39 29.45
C ASN A 259 -31.18 -9.93 29.40
N TRP A 260 -30.37 -10.60 28.59
CA TRP A 260 -30.29 -12.05 28.59
C TRP A 260 -29.68 -12.59 29.90
N LEU A 261 -28.63 -11.94 30.39
CA LEU A 261 -27.92 -12.33 31.60
C LEU A 261 -28.76 -12.24 32.89
N THR A 262 -29.84 -11.44 32.92
CA THR A 262 -30.72 -11.35 34.10
C THR A 262 -31.42 -12.69 34.42
N SER A 263 -31.44 -13.62 33.48
CA SER A 263 -32.09 -14.93 33.62
C SER A 263 -31.22 -15.95 34.38
N PHE A 264 -29.96 -15.63 34.67
CA PHE A 264 -28.99 -16.56 35.26
C PHE A 264 -28.43 -16.02 36.57
N ARG A 265 -27.96 -16.93 37.44
CA ARG A 265 -27.33 -16.54 38.72
C ARG A 265 -25.85 -16.88 38.75
N THR A 266 -25.44 -17.97 38.10
CA THR A 266 -24.07 -18.46 38.15
C THR A 266 -23.39 -18.45 36.77
N THR A 267 -22.06 -18.43 36.80
CA THR A 267 -21.21 -18.54 35.62
C THR A 267 -21.53 -19.81 34.81
N GLU A 268 -21.63 -20.96 35.48
CA GLU A 268 -21.80 -22.27 34.83
C GLU A 268 -23.19 -22.42 34.17
N GLU A 269 -24.25 -21.91 34.80
CA GLU A 269 -25.58 -21.83 34.19
C GLU A 269 -25.55 -21.01 32.90
N THR A 270 -24.87 -19.85 32.95
CA THR A 270 -24.76 -18.93 31.81
C THR A 270 -24.00 -19.57 30.66
N LEU A 271 -22.86 -20.22 30.92
CA LEU A 271 -22.07 -20.89 29.89
C LEU A 271 -22.82 -22.10 29.29
N THR A 272 -23.55 -22.85 30.12
CA THR A 272 -24.40 -23.96 29.65
C THR A 272 -25.50 -23.45 28.73
N ALA A 273 -26.15 -22.35 29.09
CA ALA A 273 -27.18 -21.72 28.25
C ALA A 273 -26.57 -21.09 26.97
N ALA A 274 -25.37 -20.52 27.05
CA ALA A 274 -24.67 -19.97 25.89
C ALA A 274 -24.37 -21.06 24.85
N MET A 275 -24.06 -22.29 25.27
CA MET A 275 -23.85 -23.43 24.36
C MET A 275 -25.04 -23.69 23.43
N ALA A 276 -26.27 -23.42 23.89
CA ALA A 276 -27.48 -23.63 23.11
C ALA A 276 -27.71 -22.52 22.06
N LEU A 277 -26.88 -21.46 22.04
CA LEU A 277 -27.03 -20.35 21.10
C LEU A 277 -26.43 -20.67 19.72
N PRO A 278 -27.10 -20.25 18.62
CA PRO A 278 -26.53 -20.38 17.28
C PRO A 278 -25.21 -19.61 17.17
N GLY A 279 -24.16 -20.26 16.68
CA GLY A 279 -22.81 -19.69 16.54
C GLY A 279 -21.89 -19.91 17.74
N MET A 280 -22.36 -20.60 18.80
CA MET A 280 -21.50 -21.04 19.92
C MET A 280 -21.00 -22.47 19.70
N SER A 281 -19.70 -22.67 19.90
CA SER A 281 -19.02 -23.97 19.84
C SER A 281 -18.32 -24.26 21.18
N GLN A 282 -17.96 -25.53 21.41
CA GLN A 282 -17.16 -25.92 22.58
C GLN A 282 -15.82 -25.19 22.66
N GLN A 283 -15.18 -24.98 21.50
CA GLN A 283 -13.96 -24.20 21.42
C GLN A 283 -14.20 -22.74 21.83
N ALA A 284 -15.26 -22.09 21.31
CA ALA A 284 -15.59 -20.71 21.66
C ALA A 284 -15.85 -20.54 23.16
N LEU A 285 -16.55 -21.48 23.82
CA LEU A 285 -16.73 -21.42 25.27
C LEU A 285 -15.45 -21.66 26.07
N THR A 286 -14.54 -22.47 25.55
CA THR A 286 -13.21 -22.65 26.16
C THR A 286 -12.42 -21.34 26.11
N GLU A 287 -12.46 -20.64 24.96
CA GLU A 287 -11.88 -19.32 24.80
C GLU A 287 -12.55 -18.28 25.74
N VAL A 288 -13.87 -18.32 25.89
CA VAL A 288 -14.61 -17.47 26.85
C VAL A 288 -14.11 -17.71 28.28
N ARG A 289 -13.98 -18.97 28.69
CA ARG A 289 -13.48 -19.34 30.03
C ARG A 289 -12.06 -18.82 30.27
N THR A 290 -11.17 -18.95 29.28
CA THR A 290 -9.81 -18.42 29.38
C THR A 290 -9.82 -16.89 29.49
N ALA A 291 -10.60 -16.20 28.65
CA ALA A 291 -10.70 -14.74 28.67
C ALA A 291 -11.28 -14.19 29.98
N MET A 292 -12.11 -14.97 30.69
CA MET A 292 -12.61 -14.57 32.01
C MET A 292 -11.53 -14.57 33.10
N LEU A 293 -10.46 -15.36 32.95
CA LEU A 293 -9.38 -15.43 33.93
C LEU A 293 -8.63 -14.10 34.03
N GLU A 294 -8.62 -13.30 32.96
CA GLU A 294 -8.00 -11.97 32.90
C GLU A 294 -8.63 -10.96 33.88
N TYR A 295 -9.87 -11.19 34.30
CA TYR A 295 -10.54 -10.32 35.29
C TYR A 295 -10.40 -10.81 36.74
N ARG A 296 -9.62 -11.87 36.98
CA ARG A 296 -9.27 -12.29 38.34
C ARG A 296 -8.14 -11.39 38.86
N LEU A 297 -8.24 -11.03 40.14
CA LEU A 297 -7.27 -10.13 40.79
C LEU A 297 -6.33 -10.93 41.70
N PRO A 298 -5.15 -11.35 41.21
CA PRO A 298 -4.09 -11.84 42.07
C PRO A 298 -3.44 -10.69 42.85
N SER A 299 -2.47 -11.01 43.71
CA SER A 299 -1.62 -9.98 44.30
C SER A 299 -0.74 -9.31 43.24
N SER A 300 -0.56 -8.00 43.33
CA SER A 300 0.25 -7.23 42.38
C SER A 300 1.74 -7.51 42.56
N SER A 301 2.44 -7.74 41.45
CA SER A 301 3.89 -7.87 41.44
C SER A 301 4.60 -6.52 41.65
N LEU A 302 3.92 -5.40 41.34
CA LEU A 302 4.44 -4.04 41.47
C LEU A 302 4.33 -3.45 42.88
N ARG A 303 3.65 -4.12 43.81
CA ARG A 303 3.51 -3.61 45.19
C ARG A 303 4.87 -3.38 45.83
N GLY A 304 5.75 -4.38 45.82
CA GLY A 304 7.11 -4.28 46.38
C GLY A 304 7.94 -3.20 45.71
N PHE A 305 7.75 -2.95 44.40
CA PHE A 305 8.42 -1.87 43.71
C PHE A 305 8.06 -0.49 44.27
N PHE A 306 6.77 -0.21 44.46
CA PHE A 306 6.33 1.09 44.97
C PHE A 306 6.55 1.26 46.49
N SER A 307 6.54 0.18 47.28
CA SER A 307 6.70 0.27 48.73
C SER A 307 8.14 0.07 49.23
N GLU A 308 8.89 -0.84 48.61
CA GLU A 308 10.21 -1.32 49.06
C GLU A 308 11.33 -1.07 48.04
N GLY A 309 10.99 -0.65 46.81
CA GLY A 309 11.96 -0.46 45.72
C GLY A 309 12.47 -1.76 45.11
N THR A 310 11.79 -2.89 45.34
CA THR A 310 12.17 -4.22 44.84
C THR A 310 11.62 -4.46 43.43
N ALA A 311 12.40 -5.09 42.55
CA ALA A 311 11.92 -5.39 41.19
C ALA A 311 10.90 -6.53 41.22
N PRO A 312 9.82 -6.46 40.42
CA PRO A 312 8.93 -7.59 40.20
C PRO A 312 9.68 -8.76 39.54
N SER A 313 9.25 -9.98 39.84
CA SER A 313 9.75 -11.19 39.19
C SER A 313 9.39 -11.21 37.71
N LEU A 314 10.33 -11.63 36.86
CA LEU A 314 10.06 -11.82 35.44
C LEU A 314 9.01 -12.93 35.20
N PRO A 315 8.12 -12.77 34.20
CA PRO A 315 7.27 -13.84 33.72
C PRO A 315 8.09 -15.07 33.27
N PRO A 316 7.58 -16.30 33.43
CA PRO A 316 8.28 -17.53 33.04
C PRO A 316 8.72 -17.59 31.57
N GLU A 317 8.01 -16.86 30.71
CA GLU A 317 8.24 -16.77 29.26
C GLU A 317 9.46 -15.90 28.91
N MET A 318 9.98 -15.13 29.87
CA MET A 318 11.05 -14.15 29.70
C MET A 318 12.35 -14.65 30.33
N THR A 319 12.87 -15.80 29.84
CA THR A 319 14.15 -16.35 30.30
C THR A 319 15.35 -15.67 29.63
N GLY A 320 16.45 -15.52 30.35
CA GLY A 320 17.70 -14.95 29.81
C GLY A 320 17.78 -13.41 29.76
N ILE A 321 16.86 -12.70 30.43
CA ILE A 321 16.94 -11.25 30.61
C ILE A 321 17.78 -10.93 31.87
N PRO A 322 18.81 -10.05 31.80
CA PRO A 322 19.63 -9.70 32.95
C PRO A 322 18.90 -8.93 34.06
N ASP A 323 19.32 -9.11 35.32
CA ASP A 323 18.70 -8.42 36.48
C ASP A 323 18.75 -6.89 36.37
N TRP A 324 19.88 -6.34 35.89
CA TRP A 324 20.03 -4.89 35.70
C TRP A 324 18.97 -4.36 34.72
N PHE A 325 18.65 -5.15 33.71
CA PHE A 325 17.72 -4.81 32.64
C PHE A 325 16.28 -4.79 33.15
N CYS A 326 15.92 -5.73 34.02
CA CYS A 326 14.60 -5.82 34.64
C CYS A 326 14.26 -4.58 35.46
N MET A 327 15.19 -4.16 36.33
CA MET A 327 14.99 -2.97 37.16
C MET A 327 14.88 -1.70 36.30
N SER A 328 15.72 -1.56 35.27
CA SER A 328 15.67 -0.42 34.34
C SER A 328 14.38 -0.37 33.52
N LEU A 329 13.81 -1.51 33.14
CA LEU A 329 12.50 -1.57 32.51
C LEU A 329 11.40 -1.07 33.42
N VAL A 330 11.32 -1.60 34.64
CA VAL A 330 10.24 -1.31 35.58
C VAL A 330 10.28 0.16 36.02
N ARG A 331 11.47 0.75 36.19
CA ARG A 331 11.63 2.19 36.43
C ARG A 331 11.25 3.08 35.25
N GLY A 332 11.14 2.50 34.05
CA GLY A 332 10.90 3.24 32.81
C GLY A 332 12.14 3.89 32.21
N ASP A 333 13.35 3.50 32.64
CA ASP A 333 14.61 3.96 32.07
C ASP A 333 14.78 3.45 30.63
N LEU A 334 14.23 2.27 30.32
CA LEU A 334 14.22 1.68 28.99
C LEU A 334 12.83 1.80 28.32
N GLY A 335 12.83 1.84 26.99
CA GLY A 335 11.61 1.86 26.19
C GLY A 335 10.85 0.53 26.23
N SER A 336 9.52 0.57 26.26
CA SER A 336 8.65 -0.63 26.30
C SER A 336 8.79 -1.53 25.07
N ASN A 337 9.16 -0.95 23.92
CA ASN A 337 9.39 -1.68 22.67
C ASN A 337 10.57 -2.65 22.72
N ILE A 338 11.49 -2.50 23.68
CA ILE A 338 12.64 -3.38 23.82
C ILE A 338 12.23 -4.82 24.16
N LEU A 339 11.13 -4.98 24.91
CA LEU A 339 10.57 -6.29 25.27
C LEU A 339 9.97 -6.99 24.04
N ASP A 340 9.30 -6.24 23.17
CA ASP A 340 8.78 -6.79 21.90
C ASP A 340 9.91 -7.29 20.99
N VAL A 341 11.07 -6.61 21.02
CA VAL A 341 12.26 -7.03 20.28
C VAL A 341 12.90 -8.26 20.89
N LEU A 342 13.12 -8.27 22.21
CA LEU A 342 13.78 -9.38 22.91
C LEU A 342 12.94 -10.66 22.91
N VAL A 343 11.66 -10.55 23.24
CA VAL A 343 10.78 -11.72 23.43
C VAL A 343 10.11 -12.14 22.13
N HIS A 344 9.59 -11.17 21.36
CA HIS A 344 8.78 -11.48 20.17
C HIS A 344 9.51 -11.28 18.85
N LYS A 345 10.77 -10.80 18.88
CA LYS A 345 11.55 -10.44 17.68
C LYS A 345 10.73 -9.57 16.72
N ARG A 346 9.98 -8.59 17.27
CA ARG A 346 9.03 -7.74 16.53
C ARG A 346 9.21 -6.27 16.92
N GLN A 347 9.04 -5.37 15.95
CA GLN A 347 8.97 -3.94 16.20
C GLN A 347 7.88 -3.31 15.33
N ILE A 348 6.92 -2.62 15.95
CA ILE A 348 5.88 -1.86 15.24
C ILE A 348 6.30 -0.39 15.24
N LEU A 349 6.53 0.19 14.06
CA LEU A 349 7.03 1.56 13.96
C LEU A 349 5.90 2.58 14.07
N GLY A 350 6.16 3.69 14.77
CA GLY A 350 5.20 4.76 15.00
C GLY A 350 4.75 5.43 13.69
N THR A 351 3.48 5.80 13.60
CA THR A 351 2.91 6.50 12.43
C THR A 351 2.97 8.01 12.66
N GLN A 352 3.48 8.76 11.68
CA GLN A 352 3.57 10.23 11.72
C GLN A 352 2.76 10.84 10.56
N VAL A 353 2.38 12.11 10.67
CA VAL A 353 1.70 12.85 9.58
C VAL A 353 2.71 13.24 8.52
N GLU A 354 2.74 12.49 7.41
CA GLU A 354 3.76 12.62 6.38
C GLU A 354 3.28 12.17 4.99
N ARG A 355 4.14 12.36 3.98
CA ARG A 355 3.86 11.91 2.62
C ARG A 355 3.83 10.40 2.50
N SER A 356 2.64 9.85 2.24
CA SER A 356 2.45 8.42 2.02
C SER A 356 3.12 7.91 0.74
N ASP A 357 3.34 8.78 -0.26
CA ASP A 357 4.02 8.42 -1.51
C ASP A 357 5.55 8.40 -1.41
N LEU A 358 6.12 8.87 -0.29
CA LEU A 358 7.53 8.66 0.07
C LEU A 358 7.66 7.47 1.01
N GLN A 359 8.88 6.93 1.12
CA GLN A 359 9.20 5.91 2.12
C GLN A 359 8.87 6.39 3.53
N SER A 360 8.59 5.48 4.46
CA SER A 360 8.35 5.81 5.88
C SER A 360 9.47 6.68 6.45
N SER A 361 9.14 7.76 7.18
CA SER A 361 10.17 8.55 7.89
C SER A 361 10.99 7.71 8.85
N ASN A 362 10.44 6.61 9.37
CA ASN A 362 11.16 5.69 10.26
C ASN A 362 12.27 4.90 9.55
N LEU A 363 12.30 4.87 8.22
CA LEU A 363 13.28 4.08 7.48
C LEU A 363 14.70 4.65 7.63
N ILE A 364 14.83 5.97 7.74
CA ILE A 364 16.12 6.67 7.88
C ILE A 364 16.93 6.14 9.07
N SER A 365 16.27 5.74 10.15
CA SER A 365 16.87 5.30 11.41
C SER A 365 16.95 3.78 11.53
N ARG A 366 16.68 3.03 10.46
CA ARG A 366 16.87 1.58 10.44
C ARG A 366 18.30 1.17 10.81
N PRO A 367 19.37 1.78 10.28
CA PRO A 367 20.74 1.37 10.65
C PRO A 367 21.02 1.54 12.15
N VAL A 368 20.51 2.60 12.77
CA VAL A 368 20.57 2.79 14.24
C VAL A 368 19.85 1.65 14.95
N ARG A 369 18.66 1.28 14.48
CA ARG A 369 17.90 0.14 15.04
C ARG A 369 18.59 -1.20 14.81
N GLN A 370 19.33 -1.39 13.72
CA GLN A 370 20.08 -2.63 13.49
C GLN A 370 21.17 -2.83 14.54
N VAL A 371 21.88 -1.76 14.93
CA VAL A 371 22.84 -1.81 16.04
C VAL A 371 22.13 -2.06 17.37
N TYR A 372 21.02 -1.36 17.62
CA TYR A 372 20.18 -1.58 18.79
C TYR A 372 19.70 -3.04 18.91
N TYR A 373 19.21 -3.65 17.82
CA TYR A 373 18.84 -5.07 17.77
C TYR A 373 20.05 -5.98 17.97
N GLY A 374 21.22 -5.60 17.44
CA GLY A 374 22.47 -6.34 17.60
C GLY A 374 22.93 -6.42 19.05
N LEU A 375 22.81 -5.31 19.79
CA LEU A 375 23.12 -5.25 21.22
C LEU A 375 22.15 -6.10 22.07
N LEU A 376 20.89 -6.23 21.62
CA LEU A 376 19.87 -7.00 22.31
C LEU A 376 19.91 -8.50 22.02
N LEU A 377 20.11 -8.88 20.75
CA LEU A 377 19.94 -10.25 20.28
C LEU A 377 21.26 -10.97 19.95
N GLY A 378 22.39 -10.24 19.90
CA GLY A 378 23.69 -10.79 19.50
C GLY A 378 23.84 -11.01 17.98
N GLN A 379 25.01 -11.51 17.55
CA GLN A 379 25.27 -11.88 16.15
C GLN A 379 24.57 -13.20 15.81
N GLY A 380 23.90 -13.26 14.66
CA GLY A 380 23.25 -14.49 14.15
C GLY A 380 21.79 -14.70 14.56
N GLY A 381 21.16 -13.74 15.26
CA GLY A 381 19.74 -13.82 15.60
C GLY A 381 18.82 -13.86 14.36
N ASP A 382 17.65 -14.51 14.50
CA ASP A 382 16.65 -14.72 13.43
C ASP A 382 16.02 -13.44 12.83
N GLY A 383 16.62 -12.26 12.96
CA GLY A 383 16.03 -11.00 12.48
C GLY A 383 14.85 -10.50 13.33
N VAL A 384 14.61 -9.19 13.30
CA VAL A 384 13.45 -8.55 13.91
C VAL A 384 12.42 -8.24 12.81
N LYS A 385 11.18 -8.65 13.01
CA LYS A 385 10.05 -8.31 12.12
C LYS A 385 9.60 -6.86 12.38
N GLU A 386 10.05 -5.93 11.54
CA GLU A 386 9.61 -4.53 11.55
C GLU A 386 8.30 -4.36 10.77
N VAL A 387 7.25 -3.89 11.43
CA VAL A 387 6.01 -3.46 10.79
C VAL A 387 6.09 -1.97 10.49
N GLN A 388 5.97 -1.61 9.21
CA GLN A 388 6.03 -0.22 8.74
C GLN A 388 5.06 0.04 7.60
N ARG A 389 4.76 1.31 7.33
CA ARG A 389 4.00 1.70 6.16
C ARG A 389 4.83 1.62 4.87
N VAL A 390 4.21 1.19 3.79
CA VAL A 390 4.64 1.42 2.40
C VAL A 390 3.42 1.87 1.61
N GLY A 391 3.44 3.10 1.12
CA GLY A 391 2.21 3.73 0.64
C GLY A 391 1.22 3.95 1.78
N GLY A 392 -0.04 3.56 1.54
CA GLY A 392 -1.12 3.57 2.53
C GLY A 392 -1.31 2.24 3.27
N GLU A 393 -0.47 1.23 3.00
CA GLU A 393 -0.59 -0.11 3.56
C GLU A 393 0.53 -0.41 4.57
N LEU A 394 0.30 -1.38 5.44
CA LEU A 394 1.32 -1.91 6.35
C LEU A 394 1.95 -3.17 5.77
N ILE A 395 3.27 -3.26 5.88
CA ILE A 395 4.03 -4.46 5.57
C ILE A 395 4.91 -4.86 6.75
N SER A 396 5.25 -6.14 6.82
CA SER A 396 6.22 -6.68 7.77
C SER A 396 7.51 -7.02 7.02
N ILE A 397 8.64 -6.47 7.47
CA ILE A 397 9.95 -6.70 6.89
C ILE A 397 10.88 -7.28 7.95
N LYS A 398 11.62 -8.32 7.59
CA LYS A 398 12.67 -8.89 8.43
C LYS A 398 13.92 -8.03 8.35
N VAL A 399 14.36 -7.47 9.48
CA VAL A 399 15.55 -6.63 9.61
C VAL A 399 16.61 -7.36 10.43
N GLN A 400 17.82 -7.48 9.89
CA GLN A 400 18.89 -8.22 10.54
C GLN A 400 19.61 -7.36 11.58
N PRO A 401 19.89 -7.90 12.78
CA PRO A 401 20.76 -7.28 13.77
C PRO A 401 22.16 -7.05 13.19
N VAL A 402 22.81 -5.97 13.58
CA VAL A 402 24.18 -5.64 13.17
C VAL A 402 25.02 -5.41 14.42
N VAL A 403 26.14 -6.12 14.51
CA VAL A 403 27.14 -5.91 15.56
C VAL A 403 28.49 -5.76 14.90
N GLN A 404 28.97 -4.52 14.80
CA GLN A 404 30.19 -4.12 14.11
C GLN A 404 30.97 -3.09 14.95
N GLY A 405 32.25 -2.89 14.64
CA GLY A 405 33.10 -1.93 15.34
C GLY A 405 33.16 -2.20 16.85
N ALA A 406 33.13 -1.14 17.65
CA ALA A 406 33.19 -1.24 19.11
C ALA A 406 32.04 -2.07 19.71
N ALA A 407 30.89 -2.20 19.01
CA ALA A 407 29.73 -2.93 19.52
C ALA A 407 29.98 -4.44 19.67
N GLN A 408 30.99 -5.00 18.97
CA GLN A 408 31.36 -6.41 19.09
C GLN A 408 31.88 -6.78 20.47
N THR A 409 32.41 -5.80 21.21
CA THR A 409 32.93 -5.98 22.56
C THR A 409 31.84 -5.94 23.63
N LEU A 410 30.63 -5.50 23.27
CA LEU A 410 29.51 -5.39 24.21
C LEU A 410 28.66 -6.66 24.21
N ARG A 411 28.18 -7.01 25.41
CA ARG A 411 27.21 -8.08 25.67
C ARG A 411 26.11 -7.51 26.55
N LEU A 412 24.86 -7.94 26.33
CA LEU A 412 23.71 -7.42 27.08
C LEU A 412 23.87 -7.64 28.60
N ASP A 413 24.34 -8.82 29.01
CA ASP A 413 24.47 -9.21 30.42
C ASP A 413 25.48 -8.36 31.20
N SER A 414 26.52 -7.85 30.53
CA SER A 414 27.61 -7.08 31.13
C SER A 414 27.69 -5.64 30.61
N LEU A 415 26.64 -5.16 29.94
CA LEU A 415 26.63 -3.84 29.29
C LEU A 415 26.87 -2.69 30.30
N PRO A 416 26.25 -2.67 31.50
CA PRO A 416 26.51 -1.61 32.48
C PRO A 416 27.95 -1.53 32.97
N GLN A 417 28.67 -2.67 32.98
CA GLN A 417 30.05 -2.79 33.44
C GLN A 417 31.07 -2.47 32.34
N ALA A 418 30.64 -2.38 31.08
CA ALA A 418 31.52 -1.99 29.98
C ALA A 418 32.04 -0.56 30.15
N ASP A 419 33.25 -0.32 29.66
CA ASP A 419 33.90 0.99 29.73
C ASP A 419 32.98 2.09 29.14
N PRO A 420 32.70 3.19 29.88
CA PRO A 420 31.97 4.34 29.37
C PRO A 420 32.46 4.85 28.01
N ALA A 421 33.78 4.83 27.77
CA ALA A 421 34.36 5.27 26.50
C ALA A 421 33.96 4.35 25.34
N VAL A 422 33.91 3.04 25.56
CA VAL A 422 33.45 2.07 24.54
C VAL A 422 31.97 2.27 24.24
N ARG A 423 31.13 2.49 25.27
CA ARG A 423 29.70 2.75 25.08
C ARG A 423 29.46 4.05 24.32
N LEU A 424 30.23 5.10 24.61
CA LEU A 424 30.21 6.35 23.86
C LEU A 424 30.66 6.14 22.41
N GLN A 425 31.75 5.40 22.20
CA GLN A 425 32.26 5.06 20.88
C GLN A 425 31.21 4.34 20.04
N VAL A 426 30.52 3.33 20.58
CA VAL A 426 29.43 2.64 19.88
C VAL A 426 28.32 3.60 19.47
N CYS A 427 27.92 4.52 20.37
CA CYS A 427 26.90 5.52 20.07
C CYS A 427 27.33 6.43 18.91
N LEU A 428 28.55 6.98 18.97
CA LEU A 428 29.09 7.91 17.99
C LEU A 428 29.42 7.25 16.64
N GLU A 429 29.98 6.03 16.65
CA GLU A 429 30.22 5.20 15.44
C GLU A 429 28.92 4.91 14.72
N THR A 430 27.87 4.51 15.45
CA THR A 430 26.53 4.26 14.87
C THR A 430 25.96 5.52 14.19
N LEU A 431 26.22 6.69 14.76
CA LEU A 431 25.83 7.98 14.18
C LEU A 431 26.84 8.50 13.15
N GLY A 432 27.99 7.84 12.98
CA GLY A 432 29.16 8.26 12.21
C GLY A 432 29.66 9.68 12.56
N VAL A 433 29.52 10.10 13.80
CA VAL A 433 29.96 11.42 14.28
C VAL A 433 31.26 11.23 15.04
N LYS A 434 32.25 12.09 14.80
CA LYS A 434 33.46 12.08 15.62
C LYS A 434 33.23 12.88 16.89
N GLU A 435 33.86 12.49 17.99
CA GLU A 435 33.71 13.19 19.27
C GLU A 435 34.11 14.66 19.17
N GLU A 436 35.20 14.95 18.46
CA GLU A 436 35.69 16.33 18.24
C GLU A 436 34.66 17.24 17.55
N THR A 437 33.72 16.66 16.78
CA THR A 437 32.63 17.43 16.14
C THR A 437 31.70 18.06 17.17
N LEU A 438 31.60 17.44 18.35
CA LEU A 438 30.69 17.85 19.42
C LEU A 438 31.38 18.79 20.43
N GLU A 439 32.64 19.16 20.18
CA GLU A 439 33.35 20.17 20.96
C GLU A 439 32.61 21.52 20.89
N GLY A 440 32.43 22.16 22.04
CA GLY A 440 31.68 23.42 22.14
C GLY A 440 30.14 23.27 22.08
N VAL A 441 29.60 22.06 21.89
CA VAL A 441 28.17 21.78 22.02
C VAL A 441 27.83 21.48 23.50
N PRO A 442 26.80 22.12 24.09
CA PRO A 442 26.34 21.80 25.44
C PRO A 442 26.06 20.30 25.61
N ALA A 443 26.42 19.72 26.75
CA ALA A 443 26.44 18.26 26.95
C ALA A 443 25.09 17.59 26.63
N HIS A 444 23.97 18.18 27.06
CA HIS A 444 22.62 17.68 26.79
C HIS A 444 22.13 17.86 25.34
N LEU A 445 22.81 18.70 24.54
CA LEU A 445 22.54 18.90 23.12
C LEU A 445 23.44 18.05 22.20
N ARG A 446 24.48 17.40 22.74
CA ARG A 446 25.40 16.56 21.95
C ARG A 446 24.68 15.45 21.20
N LEU A 447 23.77 14.74 21.87
CA LEU A 447 22.99 13.66 21.25
C LEU A 447 22.03 14.18 20.16
N PRO A 448 21.23 15.25 20.38
CA PRO A 448 20.46 15.90 19.31
C PRO A 448 21.28 16.38 18.12
N VAL A 449 22.47 16.96 18.36
CA VAL A 449 23.37 17.41 17.28
C VAL A 449 23.92 16.22 16.50
N ALA A 450 24.32 15.15 17.19
CA ALA A 450 24.79 13.93 16.53
C ALA A 450 23.68 13.28 15.68
N ALA A 451 22.44 13.22 16.19
CA ALA A 451 21.27 12.78 15.43
C ALA A 451 20.98 13.70 14.22
N THR A 452 21.25 15.00 14.35
CA THR A 452 21.12 15.97 13.25
C THR A 452 22.19 15.75 12.18
N CYS A 453 23.45 15.52 12.56
CA CYS A 453 24.51 15.13 11.63
C CYS A 453 24.15 13.84 10.88
N TYR A 454 23.64 12.83 11.59
CA TYR A 454 23.16 11.60 10.99
C TYR A 454 22.02 11.85 9.99
N TRP A 455 21.01 12.64 10.38
CA TRP A 455 19.89 13.02 9.52
C TRP A 455 20.35 13.72 8.24
N LEU A 456 21.27 14.68 8.32
CA LEU A 456 21.80 15.39 7.15
C LEU A 456 22.47 14.47 6.11
N ARG A 457 23.05 13.34 6.56
CA ARG A 457 23.69 12.37 5.67
C ARG A 457 22.72 11.34 5.10
N MET A 458 21.77 10.89 5.93
CA MET A 458 20.97 9.70 5.65
C MET A 458 19.57 10.02 5.09
N ALA A 459 19.11 11.25 5.24
CA ALA A 459 17.76 11.63 4.84
C ALA A 459 17.51 11.55 3.34
N SER A 460 16.29 11.11 3.02
CA SER A 460 15.79 10.97 1.65
C SER A 460 14.32 11.36 1.62
N PRO A 461 13.95 12.51 1.02
CA PRO A 461 14.80 13.47 0.33
C PRO A 461 15.82 14.18 1.23
N GLU A 462 16.91 14.68 0.64
CA GLU A 462 17.97 15.41 1.35
C GLU A 462 17.42 16.74 1.89
N PRO A 463 17.64 17.05 3.19
CA PRO A 463 17.23 18.33 3.77
C PRO A 463 18.09 19.46 3.23
N ASP A 464 17.43 20.54 2.82
CA ASP A 464 18.14 21.73 2.38
C ASP A 464 18.73 22.53 3.56
N LEU A 465 19.54 23.54 3.22
CA LEU A 465 20.15 24.40 4.24
C LEU A 465 19.11 25.20 5.04
N MET A 466 17.99 25.57 4.44
CA MET A 466 16.97 26.37 5.13
C MET A 466 16.25 25.53 6.19
N LEU A 467 15.95 24.26 5.91
CA LEU A 467 15.42 23.27 6.85
C LEU A 467 16.35 23.09 8.05
N LEU A 468 17.65 22.89 7.79
CA LEU A 468 18.65 22.79 8.85
C LEU A 468 18.69 24.06 9.71
N LYS A 469 18.74 25.24 9.09
CA LYS A 469 18.76 26.51 9.82
C LYS A 469 17.51 26.68 10.68
N ALA A 470 16.33 26.35 10.13
CA ALA A 470 15.07 26.43 10.85
C ALA A 470 15.07 25.51 12.09
N LEU A 471 15.50 24.25 11.93
CA LEU A 471 15.61 23.30 13.05
C LEU A 471 16.56 23.80 14.14
N LEU A 472 17.77 24.24 13.77
CA LEU A 472 18.75 24.74 14.73
C LEU A 472 18.23 25.99 15.47
N MET A 473 17.53 26.89 14.76
CA MET A 473 16.93 28.06 15.40
C MET A 473 15.87 27.69 16.45
N VAL A 474 15.06 26.66 16.19
CA VAL A 474 14.08 26.13 17.14
C VAL A 474 14.78 25.54 18.37
N MET A 475 15.83 24.75 18.18
CA MET A 475 16.62 24.18 19.29
C MET A 475 17.25 25.25 20.16
N VAL A 476 17.86 26.28 19.56
CA VAL A 476 18.49 27.39 20.30
C VAL A 476 17.44 28.17 21.08
N GLN A 477 16.30 28.47 20.48
CA GLN A 477 15.22 29.17 21.16
C GLN A 477 14.71 28.39 22.37
N GLY A 478 14.52 27.07 22.22
CA GLY A 478 14.07 26.24 23.33
C GLY A 478 15.08 26.15 24.46
N GLU A 479 16.37 26.03 24.15
CA GLU A 479 17.42 26.03 25.17
C GLU A 479 17.49 27.36 25.94
N LEU A 480 17.26 28.50 25.28
CA LEU A 480 17.22 29.79 25.95
C LEU A 480 16.00 29.92 26.86
N ASN A 481 14.81 29.58 26.36
CA ASN A 481 13.58 29.63 27.15
C ASN A 481 13.67 28.74 28.39
N ARG A 482 14.30 27.56 28.26
CA ARG A 482 14.59 26.65 29.37
C ARG A 482 15.49 27.29 30.44
N ARG A 483 16.52 28.05 30.04
CA ARG A 483 17.44 28.74 30.97
C ARG A 483 16.78 29.92 31.69
N GLU A 484 15.92 30.64 30.98
CA GLU A 484 15.23 31.82 31.50
C GLU A 484 14.01 31.45 32.36
N GLY A 485 13.62 30.17 32.39
CA GLY A 485 12.40 29.72 33.08
C GLY A 485 11.12 30.33 32.50
N SER A 486 11.19 30.84 31.26
CA SER A 486 10.12 31.59 30.61
C SER A 486 9.37 30.70 29.62
N ASP A 487 8.17 30.29 30.02
CA ASP A 487 7.24 29.61 29.10
C ASP A 487 6.62 30.58 28.07
N THR A 488 6.70 31.89 28.31
CA THR A 488 6.07 32.94 27.48
C THR A 488 6.69 33.08 26.08
N GLY A 489 7.96 32.69 25.91
CA GLY A 489 8.68 32.82 24.62
C GLY A 489 8.08 31.97 23.49
N TRP A 490 7.26 30.96 23.83
CA TRP A 490 6.57 30.10 22.86
C TRP A 490 5.08 30.47 22.68
N GLN A 491 4.46 31.11 23.67
CA GLN A 491 3.02 31.39 23.71
C GLN A 491 2.55 32.38 22.64
N GLY A 492 3.39 33.32 22.21
CA GLY A 492 3.04 34.25 21.12
C GLY A 492 2.98 33.60 19.72
N TYR A 493 3.42 32.34 19.58
CA TYR A 493 3.56 31.66 18.28
C TYR A 493 2.45 30.64 17.98
N THR A 494 1.51 30.41 18.88
CA THR A 494 0.38 29.47 18.70
C THR A 494 -0.85 30.09 18.03
N ASN A 495 -0.88 31.41 17.80
CA ASN A 495 -2.02 32.08 17.15
C ASN A 495 -2.29 31.53 15.74
N HIS A 496 -3.55 31.13 15.54
CA HIS A 496 -4.08 30.43 14.38
C HIS A 496 -3.81 31.16 13.06
N THR A 497 -3.07 30.50 12.17
CA THR A 497 -3.28 30.66 10.73
C THR A 497 -3.51 29.28 10.13
N PRO A 498 -4.68 28.98 9.57
CA PRO A 498 -4.95 27.71 8.90
C PRO A 498 -4.18 27.67 7.58
N GLN A 499 -2.90 27.34 7.65
CA GLN A 499 -2.10 27.00 6.48
C GLN A 499 -2.01 25.48 6.39
N LEU A 500 -2.27 24.96 5.19
CA LEU A 500 -2.01 23.55 4.89
C LEU A 500 -0.54 23.24 5.18
N VAL A 501 -0.31 22.13 5.89
CA VAL A 501 1.03 21.65 6.20
C VAL A 501 1.76 21.34 4.91
N ASP A 502 2.95 21.89 4.73
CA ASP A 502 3.85 21.42 3.67
C ASP A 502 4.31 20.00 4.02
N SER A 503 3.68 19.03 3.38
CA SER A 503 3.94 17.61 3.61
C SER A 503 5.40 17.19 3.33
N ASN A 504 6.15 17.92 2.49
CA ASN A 504 7.59 17.66 2.29
C ASN A 504 8.40 18.07 3.52
N VAL A 505 8.10 19.25 4.05
CA VAL A 505 8.76 19.80 5.24
C VAL A 505 8.44 18.93 6.44
N ALA A 506 7.16 18.58 6.62
CA ALA A 506 6.72 17.68 7.69
C ALA A 506 7.41 16.31 7.58
N HIS A 507 7.51 15.74 6.37
CA HIS A 507 8.23 14.49 6.16
C HIS A 507 9.72 14.58 6.56
N SER A 508 10.39 15.67 6.20
CA SER A 508 11.80 15.88 6.53
C SER A 508 12.04 16.04 8.04
N PHE A 509 11.20 16.81 8.74
CA PHE A 509 11.28 16.91 10.20
C PHE A 509 10.87 15.61 10.90
N ASN A 510 9.90 14.87 10.38
CA ASN A 510 9.53 13.55 10.91
C ASN A 510 10.64 12.52 10.76
N GLN A 511 11.47 12.61 9.70
CA GLN A 511 12.71 11.83 9.58
C GLN A 511 13.70 12.18 10.68
N TRP A 512 13.91 13.47 10.94
CA TRP A 512 14.78 13.93 12.02
C TRP A 512 14.28 13.46 13.39
N GLN A 513 12.97 13.57 13.67
CA GLN A 513 12.37 13.08 14.92
C GLN A 513 12.52 11.56 15.08
N ALA A 514 12.38 10.79 14.00
CA ALA A 514 12.62 9.36 14.01
C ALA A 514 14.11 9.00 14.24
N CYS A 515 15.06 9.81 13.76
CA CYS A 515 16.46 9.70 14.15
C CYS A 515 16.61 9.95 15.64
N LEU A 516 16.15 11.10 16.14
CA LEU A 516 16.30 11.49 17.53
C LEU A 516 15.70 10.44 18.49
N LYS A 517 14.53 9.90 18.20
CA LYS A 517 13.89 8.85 19.00
C LYS A 517 14.76 7.60 19.10
N ASN A 518 15.12 7.00 17.96
CA ASN A 518 15.86 5.73 17.94
C ASN A 518 17.31 5.90 18.44
N THR A 519 17.91 7.06 18.22
CA THR A 519 19.21 7.41 18.79
C THR A 519 19.12 7.59 20.32
N SER A 520 18.02 8.13 20.83
CA SER A 520 17.77 8.22 22.28
C SER A 520 17.55 6.84 22.90
N GLU A 521 16.84 5.94 22.24
CA GLU A 521 16.67 4.54 22.68
C GLU A 521 18.01 3.80 22.71
N LEU A 522 18.85 3.96 21.68
CA LEU A 522 20.20 3.40 21.67
C LEU A 522 21.04 3.97 22.82
N ASN A 523 20.97 5.28 23.07
CA ASN A 523 21.69 5.91 24.16
C ASN A 523 21.24 5.39 25.54
N LEU A 524 19.93 5.16 25.74
CA LEU A 524 19.39 4.56 26.96
C LEU A 524 19.88 3.11 27.14
N LEU A 525 19.82 2.29 26.08
CA LEU A 525 20.34 0.91 26.12
C LEU A 525 21.85 0.89 26.43
N LEU A 526 22.60 1.86 25.92
CA LEU A 526 24.03 2.00 26.18
C LEU A 526 24.37 2.54 27.59
N CYS A 527 23.40 2.60 28.51
CA CYS A 527 23.55 3.19 29.83
C CYS A 527 23.94 4.68 29.80
N MET A 528 23.37 5.43 28.86
CA MET A 528 23.46 6.90 28.78
C MET A 528 24.89 7.45 28.66
N PRO A 529 25.68 7.03 27.66
CA PRO A 529 27.02 7.58 27.44
C PRO A 529 26.98 9.08 27.09
N LEU A 530 25.85 9.57 26.56
CA LEU A 530 25.54 10.99 26.45
C LEU A 530 24.35 11.35 27.36
N PRO A 531 24.31 12.57 27.93
CA PRO A 531 23.18 13.00 28.76
C PRO A 531 21.84 12.99 28.02
N LYS A 532 20.74 12.73 28.75
CA LYS A 532 19.38 12.73 28.19
C LYS A 532 19.03 14.14 27.69
N PRO A 533 18.58 14.30 26.43
CA PRO A 533 18.12 15.59 25.96
C PRO A 533 16.76 15.96 26.56
N HIS A 534 16.51 17.25 26.79
CA HIS A 534 15.20 17.76 27.18
C HIS A 534 14.28 17.89 25.95
N LEU A 535 13.62 16.79 25.55
CA LEU A 535 12.92 16.68 24.27
C LEU A 535 11.81 17.74 24.07
N ALA A 536 11.12 18.12 25.15
CA ALA A 536 10.06 19.14 25.13
C ALA A 536 10.54 20.50 24.57
N TRP A 537 11.83 20.78 24.65
CA TRP A 537 12.44 22.05 24.26
C TRP A 537 13.20 22.00 22.93
N LEU A 538 13.31 20.83 22.27
CA LEU A 538 14.11 20.70 21.05
C LEU A 538 13.33 20.98 19.77
N TYR A 539 12.03 20.72 19.76
CA TYR A 539 11.21 20.80 18.55
C TYR A 539 9.80 21.28 18.87
N GLN A 540 9.30 22.16 18.01
CA GLN A 540 7.95 22.68 18.01
C GLN A 540 7.51 22.85 16.56
N GLY A 541 6.56 22.03 16.12
CA GLY A 541 6.21 21.86 14.71
C GLY A 541 5.87 23.16 14.01
N ARG A 542 4.94 23.93 14.57
CA ARG A 542 4.50 25.20 13.98
C ARG A 542 5.62 26.24 13.94
N LEU A 543 6.49 26.28 14.95
CA LEU A 543 7.62 27.19 14.93
C LEU A 543 8.61 26.80 13.83
N ALA A 544 8.99 25.52 13.74
CA ALA A 544 9.94 25.04 12.74
C ALA A 544 9.51 25.40 11.31
N HIS A 545 8.24 25.15 10.98
CA HIS A 545 7.68 25.50 9.67
C HIS A 545 7.61 27.01 9.44
N ARG A 546 7.28 27.81 10.46
CA ARG A 546 7.26 29.29 10.35
C ARG A 546 8.65 29.87 10.12
N ARG A 547 9.66 29.36 10.84
CA ARG A 547 11.07 29.77 10.66
C ARG A 547 11.54 29.46 9.24
N LEU A 548 11.22 28.26 8.73
CA LEU A 548 11.52 27.89 7.35
C LEU A 548 10.88 28.86 6.34
N LYS A 549 9.59 29.16 6.50
CA LYS A 549 8.87 30.08 5.62
C LYS A 549 9.50 31.47 5.61
N ARG A 550 9.89 31.99 6.78
CA ARG A 550 10.55 33.31 6.88
C ARG A 550 11.94 33.32 6.24
N LEU A 551 12.70 32.25 6.38
CA LEU A 551 13.99 32.08 5.68
C LEU A 551 13.80 32.06 4.15
N GLN A 552 12.75 31.41 3.65
CA GLN A 552 12.41 31.38 2.22
C GLN A 552 11.98 32.76 1.70
N GLU A 553 11.32 33.57 2.54
CA GLU A 553 10.94 34.96 2.24
C GLU A 553 12.10 35.96 2.37
N GLY A 554 13.32 35.51 2.68
CA GLY A 554 14.50 36.36 2.83
C GLY A 554 14.48 37.26 4.08
N LYS A 555 13.59 36.98 5.04
CA LYS A 555 13.45 37.80 6.25
C LYS A 555 14.49 37.38 7.30
N PRO A 556 15.29 38.31 7.86
CA PRO A 556 16.18 38.02 8.98
C PRO A 556 15.35 37.73 10.23
N GLU A 557 15.74 36.71 10.99
CA GLU A 557 14.95 36.24 12.13
C GLU A 557 15.61 36.33 13.49
N VAL A 558 16.92 36.58 13.55
CA VAL A 558 17.69 36.52 14.80
C VAL A 558 18.48 37.81 15.00
N ASN A 559 17.93 38.70 15.84
CA ASN A 559 18.60 39.92 16.33
C ASN A 559 18.86 39.81 17.84
N SER A 560 19.54 38.74 18.29
CA SER A 560 20.02 38.65 19.68
C SER A 560 21.47 38.14 19.72
N PRO A 561 22.36 38.80 20.48
CA PRO A 561 23.77 38.40 20.59
C PRO A 561 23.96 36.98 21.13
N ASN A 562 23.16 36.58 22.13
CA ASN A 562 23.23 35.25 22.76
C ASN A 562 22.73 34.14 21.84
N LEU A 563 21.67 34.42 21.06
CA LEU A 563 21.17 33.52 20.02
C LEU A 563 22.25 33.22 18.98
N ASN A 564 23.09 34.20 18.64
CA ASN A 564 24.12 34.05 17.62
C ASN A 564 25.26 33.12 18.04
N THR A 565 25.67 33.10 19.31
CA THR A 565 26.81 32.27 19.75
C THR A 565 26.47 30.79 19.75
N LEU A 566 25.39 30.38 20.43
CA LEU A 566 24.98 28.97 20.46
C LEU A 566 24.58 28.48 19.07
N TYR A 567 23.84 29.27 18.29
CA TYR A 567 23.48 28.93 16.92
C TYR A 567 24.71 28.71 16.04
N ARG A 568 25.76 29.55 16.15
CA ARG A 568 27.02 29.36 15.41
C ARG A 568 27.72 28.07 15.84
N SER A 569 27.84 27.79 17.13
CA SER A 569 28.44 26.54 17.61
C SER A 569 27.72 25.31 17.06
N LEU A 570 26.37 25.28 17.13
CA LEU A 570 25.59 24.18 16.56
C LEU A 570 25.75 24.09 15.04
N LEU A 571 25.73 25.23 14.34
CA LEU A 571 25.88 25.27 12.89
C LEU A 571 27.27 24.82 12.44
N GLU A 572 28.34 25.21 13.13
CA GLU A 572 29.70 24.76 12.83
C GLU A 572 29.86 23.25 13.09
N ALA A 573 29.27 22.70 14.15
CA ALA A 573 29.28 21.26 14.41
C ALA A 573 28.65 20.44 13.26
N VAL A 574 27.54 20.92 12.68
CA VAL A 574 26.84 20.20 11.59
C VAL A 574 27.37 20.54 10.19
N ARG A 575 28.10 21.66 10.01
CA ARG A 575 28.55 22.17 8.71
C ARG A 575 29.47 21.21 7.93
N PRO A 576 30.40 20.45 8.53
CA PRO A 576 31.19 19.44 7.80
C PRO A 576 30.29 18.45 7.08
N TYR A 577 29.22 18.01 7.74
CA TYR A 577 28.24 17.05 7.22
C TYR A 577 27.33 17.67 6.16
N GLN A 578 27.20 18.99 6.14
CA GLN A 578 26.57 19.75 5.04
C GLN A 578 27.46 19.84 3.78
N ARG A 579 28.80 19.91 3.93
CA ARG A 579 29.76 20.14 2.83
C ARG A 579 30.36 18.87 2.23
N LEU A 580 30.46 17.79 3.01
CA LEU A 580 30.90 16.46 2.55
C LEU A 580 30.02 15.88 1.43
N HIS A 581 28.80 16.38 1.28
CA HIS A 581 27.84 15.91 0.27
C HIS A 581 27.96 16.63 -1.10
N LYS A 582 28.58 17.83 -1.17
CA LYS A 582 28.64 18.66 -2.40
C LYS A 582 29.86 18.41 -3.29
N ARG A 583 30.98 17.91 -2.75
CA ARG A 583 32.22 17.68 -3.52
C ARG A 583 32.25 16.31 -4.20
N TRP A 584 31.51 15.33 -3.68
CA TRP A 584 31.43 13.96 -4.22
C TRP A 584 30.22 13.71 -5.14
N ARG A 585 29.08 14.42 -4.97
CA ARG A 585 27.91 14.28 -5.88
C ARG A 585 28.05 14.95 -7.24
N ARG A 586 29.00 15.88 -7.40
CA ARG A 586 29.22 16.58 -8.69
C ARG A 586 29.64 15.63 -9.80
N SER A 587 30.22 14.48 -9.45
CA SER A 587 30.59 13.43 -10.41
C SER A 587 29.48 12.39 -10.67
N TRP A 588 28.35 12.41 -9.94
CA TRP A 588 27.45 11.24 -9.86
C TRP A 588 25.94 11.55 -9.90
N ALA A 589 25.54 12.82 -10.10
CA ALA A 589 24.13 13.18 -10.27
C ALA A 589 23.49 12.54 -11.52
N GLY A 590 24.28 12.33 -12.58
CA GLY A 590 23.86 11.62 -13.80
C GLY A 590 23.57 10.14 -13.56
N LEU A 591 24.41 9.45 -12.79
CA LEU A 591 24.19 8.04 -12.43
C LEU A 591 22.97 7.86 -11.53
N LYS A 592 22.80 8.71 -10.49
CA LYS A 592 21.61 8.64 -9.62
C LYS A 592 20.30 8.93 -10.38
N ALA A 593 20.36 9.72 -11.45
CA ALA A 593 19.21 9.95 -12.33
C ALA A 593 18.93 8.76 -13.27
N TRP A 594 19.98 8.06 -13.72
CA TRP A 594 19.87 6.83 -14.53
C TRP A 594 19.37 5.64 -13.71
N ILE A 595 19.94 5.39 -12.52
CA ILE A 595 19.50 4.29 -11.63
C ILE A 595 18.05 4.48 -11.15
N ARG A 596 17.62 5.72 -10.86
CA ARG A 596 16.21 6.05 -10.55
C ARG A 596 15.25 5.85 -11.72
N ARG A 597 15.75 5.67 -12.95
CA ARG A 597 14.95 5.37 -14.14
C ARG A 597 14.87 3.87 -14.42
N LEU A 598 15.89 3.10 -14.04
CA LEU A 598 15.89 1.62 -14.12
C LEU A 598 14.88 0.99 -13.15
N ASP A 599 14.66 1.58 -11.96
CA ASP A 599 13.83 1.01 -10.88
C ASP A 599 12.43 1.64 -10.77
N ARG A 600 11.79 2.05 -11.89
CA ARG A 600 10.38 2.47 -11.87
C ARG A 600 9.47 1.29 -12.22
N PRO A 601 8.84 0.60 -11.25
CA PRO A 601 7.65 -0.19 -11.55
C PRO A 601 6.55 0.75 -12.09
N MET A 602 5.89 0.31 -13.17
CA MET A 602 4.77 0.98 -13.84
C MET A 602 3.79 1.62 -12.83
N GLY A 603 3.63 2.95 -12.90
CA GLY A 603 2.55 3.67 -12.21
C GLY A 603 2.90 4.86 -11.33
N SER A 604 3.84 5.74 -11.72
CA SER A 604 3.82 7.12 -11.22
C SER A 604 4.40 8.11 -12.22
N VAL A 605 3.60 8.45 -13.24
CA VAL A 605 3.78 9.73 -13.95
C VAL A 605 3.09 10.80 -13.11
N LYS A 606 3.80 11.38 -12.14
CA LYS A 606 3.45 12.71 -11.62
C LYS A 606 4.25 13.75 -12.42
N THR A 607 3.53 14.37 -13.35
CA THR A 607 3.58 15.79 -13.69
C THR A 607 4.95 16.41 -13.99
N CYS A 608 5.34 16.38 -15.27
CA CYS A 608 6.28 17.36 -15.80
C CYS A 608 5.79 17.91 -17.15
N TYR A 609 4.55 18.41 -17.21
CA TYR A 609 4.10 19.37 -18.23
C TYR A 609 3.06 20.27 -17.58
N ARG A 610 3.52 21.39 -17.02
CA ARG A 610 2.67 22.58 -16.86
C ARG A 610 2.95 23.44 -18.09
N THR A 611 1.93 23.63 -18.89
CA THR A 611 1.92 24.43 -20.11
C THR A 611 2.45 25.85 -19.86
N LYS A 612 3.41 26.26 -20.71
CA LYS A 612 3.72 27.63 -21.14
C LYS A 612 3.26 28.78 -20.21
N ASP A 613 4.22 29.36 -19.47
CA ASP A 613 4.32 30.82 -19.43
C ASP A 613 5.24 31.24 -20.59
N ARG A 614 4.61 31.76 -21.65
CA ARG A 614 5.28 32.50 -22.73
C ARG A 614 5.50 33.93 -22.22
N ARG A 615 6.63 34.20 -21.59
CA ARG A 615 7.31 35.51 -21.53
C ARG A 615 8.68 35.35 -20.86
N ASP A 616 9.62 36.19 -21.23
CA ASP A 616 11.02 36.24 -20.78
C ASP A 616 12.02 35.24 -21.39
N ARG A 617 12.17 35.33 -22.72
CA ARG A 617 13.51 35.25 -23.36
C ARG A 617 14.07 36.66 -23.53
N SER A 618 14.73 37.20 -22.51
CA SER A 618 15.80 38.18 -22.69
C SER A 618 16.57 38.40 -21.38
N ARG A 619 17.73 37.76 -21.25
CA ARG A 619 18.96 38.29 -20.63
C ARG A 619 19.99 37.17 -20.52
N ASN A 620 20.80 37.07 -21.57
CA ASN A 620 22.16 36.57 -21.43
C ASN A 620 22.93 37.54 -20.50
N GLY A 621 23.60 36.98 -19.50
CA GLY A 621 24.54 37.69 -18.64
C GLY A 621 25.47 36.66 -18.02
N ALA A 622 26.72 36.66 -18.48
CA ALA A 622 27.77 35.71 -18.14
C ALA A 622 28.05 35.62 -16.63
N ALA A 623 28.18 34.40 -16.11
CA ALA A 623 28.83 34.12 -14.83
C ALA A 623 29.33 32.66 -14.76
N GLY A 624 30.65 32.48 -14.88
CA GLY A 624 31.43 31.47 -14.16
C GLY A 624 31.37 30.02 -14.65
N GLU A 625 32.33 29.65 -15.48
CA GLU A 625 32.71 28.27 -15.78
C GLU A 625 33.04 27.50 -14.49
N GLY A 626 32.31 26.41 -14.24
CA GLY A 626 32.41 25.62 -13.02
C GLY A 626 31.78 24.23 -13.17
N GLY A 627 32.30 23.45 -14.14
CA GLY A 627 32.27 21.97 -14.17
C GLY A 627 30.94 21.29 -13.85
N VAL A 628 29.97 21.38 -14.75
CA VAL A 628 28.84 20.45 -14.83
C VAL A 628 29.35 19.13 -15.42
N VAL A 629 29.25 18.00 -14.71
CA VAL A 629 29.34 16.70 -15.40
C VAL A 629 28.13 16.59 -16.30
N ASN A 630 28.40 16.74 -17.59
CA ASN A 630 27.42 16.81 -18.64
C ASN A 630 26.84 15.40 -18.86
N ASN A 631 25.50 15.28 -18.92
CA ASN A 631 24.83 14.04 -19.36
C ASN A 631 25.35 13.56 -20.74
N SER A 632 26.09 14.43 -21.45
CA SER A 632 26.82 14.15 -22.67
C SER A 632 27.87 13.03 -22.55
N GLN A 633 28.29 12.56 -21.38
CA GLN A 633 29.34 11.52 -21.28
C GLN A 633 28.82 10.09 -21.51
N ILE A 634 27.60 9.78 -21.06
CA ILE A 634 26.95 8.48 -21.29
C ILE A 634 25.96 8.58 -22.46
N TYR A 635 25.14 9.63 -22.48
CA TYR A 635 24.19 9.89 -23.57
C TYR A 635 24.77 10.88 -24.57
N GLN A 636 24.55 10.66 -25.86
CA GLN A 636 24.92 11.58 -26.92
C GLN A 636 23.66 12.26 -27.42
N ASP A 637 23.61 13.60 -27.40
CA ASP A 637 22.54 14.33 -28.06
C ASP A 637 22.71 14.17 -29.58
N ILE A 638 21.67 13.66 -30.25
CA ILE A 638 21.67 13.43 -31.69
C ILE A 638 20.40 14.00 -32.36
N PRO A 639 20.52 14.53 -33.59
CA PRO A 639 19.37 14.79 -34.43
C PRO A 639 18.94 13.50 -35.13
N PHE A 640 17.84 12.88 -34.69
CA PHE A 640 17.41 11.59 -35.20
C PHE A 640 16.44 11.74 -36.39
N LYS A 641 16.83 11.20 -37.55
CA LYS A 641 16.09 11.25 -38.83
C LYS A 641 16.64 10.22 -39.82
N ASP A 642 15.89 9.98 -40.90
CA ASP A 642 16.33 9.24 -42.10
C ASP A 642 16.89 7.82 -41.83
N THR A 643 16.24 7.07 -40.95
CA THR A 643 16.72 5.73 -40.54
C THR A 643 15.59 4.80 -40.11
N ASN A 644 15.87 3.51 -40.04
CA ASN A 644 15.01 2.54 -39.40
C ASN A 644 15.02 2.74 -37.87
N LEU A 645 13.93 2.36 -37.21
CA LEU A 645 13.81 2.36 -35.75
C LEU A 645 13.06 1.12 -35.29
N VAL A 646 13.67 0.32 -34.41
CA VAL A 646 13.00 -0.81 -33.77
C VAL A 646 12.34 -0.31 -32.49
N VAL A 647 11.04 -0.57 -32.34
CA VAL A 647 10.21 0.02 -31.29
C VAL A 647 9.61 -1.05 -30.40
N ASP A 648 9.88 -0.97 -29.10
CA ASP A 648 9.16 -1.74 -28.09
C ASP A 648 7.73 -1.19 -27.95
N GLY A 649 6.79 -1.86 -28.61
CA GLY A 649 5.41 -1.42 -28.71
C GLY A 649 4.67 -1.45 -27.39
N ARG A 650 5.03 -2.35 -26.47
CA ARG A 650 4.40 -2.40 -25.14
C ARG A 650 4.83 -1.18 -24.34
N ASN A 651 6.13 -0.91 -24.21
CA ASN A 651 6.61 0.25 -23.48
C ASN A 651 6.14 1.58 -24.11
N LEU A 652 6.10 1.66 -25.45
CA LEU A 652 5.58 2.84 -26.15
C LEU A 652 4.09 3.09 -25.84
N ALA A 653 3.25 2.06 -25.88
CA ALA A 653 1.82 2.19 -25.59
C ALA A 653 1.56 2.75 -24.18
N TYR A 654 2.30 2.26 -23.17
CA TYR A 654 2.23 2.82 -21.82
C TYR A 654 2.73 4.27 -21.79
N HIS A 655 3.87 4.55 -22.42
CA HIS A 655 4.46 5.87 -22.45
C HIS A 655 3.48 6.91 -23.01
N LEU A 656 2.95 6.71 -24.21
CA LEU A 656 2.06 7.65 -24.88
C LEU A 656 0.76 7.90 -24.10
N TYR A 657 0.19 6.87 -23.47
CA TYR A 657 -1.03 7.03 -22.68
C TYR A 657 -0.81 7.94 -21.45
N PHE A 658 0.27 7.68 -20.71
CA PHE A 658 0.51 8.34 -19.44
C PHE A 658 1.22 9.69 -19.55
N THR A 659 2.07 9.91 -20.56
CA THR A 659 2.65 11.24 -20.81
C THR A 659 1.62 12.24 -21.28
N ALA A 660 0.61 11.79 -22.04
CA ALA A 660 -0.55 12.59 -22.42
C ALA A 660 -1.55 12.83 -21.26
N ASN A 661 -1.26 12.30 -20.06
CA ASN A 661 -2.08 12.47 -18.85
C ASN A 661 -3.56 12.08 -19.08
N LEU A 662 -3.78 11.00 -19.84
CA LEU A 662 -5.10 10.49 -20.15
C LEU A 662 -5.71 9.78 -18.94
N ASP A 663 -7.03 9.95 -18.76
CA ASP A 663 -7.72 9.41 -17.60
C ASP A 663 -7.97 7.90 -17.73
N GLN A 664 -7.37 7.13 -16.83
CA GLN A 664 -7.59 5.68 -16.76
C GLN A 664 -8.76 5.31 -15.82
N ASN A 665 -9.16 6.21 -14.91
CA ASN A 665 -10.02 5.86 -13.79
C ASN A 665 -11.50 5.76 -14.20
N HIS A 666 -11.94 6.48 -15.23
CA HIS A 666 -13.30 6.36 -15.79
C HIS A 666 -13.40 5.32 -16.93
N GLY A 667 -12.43 4.41 -17.04
CA GLY A 667 -12.44 3.35 -18.05
C GLY A 667 -11.75 3.71 -19.37
N GLY A 668 -11.05 4.84 -19.44
CA GLY A 668 -10.14 5.20 -20.53
C GLY A 668 -10.64 6.29 -21.50
N GLU A 669 -9.70 7.09 -21.98
CA GLU A 669 -9.89 8.14 -23.00
C GLU A 669 -9.28 7.72 -24.35
N TYR A 670 -10.02 6.94 -25.14
CA TYR A 670 -9.48 6.20 -26.28
C TYR A 670 -9.27 7.01 -27.57
N GLN A 671 -10.03 8.08 -27.80
CA GLN A 671 -9.86 8.91 -29.00
C GLN A 671 -8.64 9.81 -28.84
N ALA A 672 -8.50 10.44 -27.68
CA ALA A 672 -7.30 11.20 -27.34
C ALA A 672 -6.06 10.30 -27.38
N TYR A 673 -6.18 9.04 -26.93
CA TYR A 673 -5.09 8.08 -27.05
C TYR A 673 -4.75 7.75 -28.51
N GLN A 674 -5.74 7.49 -29.37
CA GLN A 674 -5.52 7.31 -30.81
C GLN A 674 -4.80 8.53 -31.42
N THR A 675 -5.23 9.75 -31.09
CA THR A 675 -4.58 10.98 -31.58
C THR A 675 -3.12 11.08 -31.15
N GLN A 676 -2.78 10.68 -29.92
CA GLN A 676 -1.40 10.67 -29.44
C GLN A 676 -0.54 9.64 -30.18
N VAL A 677 -1.08 8.45 -30.43
CA VAL A 677 -0.41 7.43 -31.24
C VAL A 677 -0.21 7.93 -32.67
N GLN A 678 -1.24 8.52 -33.30
CA GLN A 678 -1.13 9.09 -34.63
C GLN A 678 -0.06 10.18 -34.70
N ALA A 679 -0.08 11.14 -33.77
CA ALA A 679 0.89 12.23 -33.73
C ALA A 679 2.33 11.72 -33.59
N PHE A 680 2.54 10.69 -32.77
CA PHE A 680 3.86 10.07 -32.59
C PHE A 680 4.39 9.47 -33.90
N PHE A 681 3.59 8.64 -34.58
CA PHE A 681 4.02 7.97 -35.82
C PHE A 681 4.09 8.93 -37.02
N THR A 682 3.25 9.98 -37.04
CA THR A 682 3.39 11.08 -38.01
C THR A 682 4.70 11.82 -37.82
N ALA A 683 5.09 12.14 -36.58
CA ALA A 683 6.38 12.79 -36.30
C ALA A 683 7.58 11.94 -36.77
N LEU A 684 7.50 10.62 -36.66
CA LEU A 684 8.51 9.71 -37.21
C LEU A 684 8.55 9.79 -38.75
N ALA A 685 7.38 9.70 -39.40
CA ALA A 685 7.28 9.77 -40.86
C ALA A 685 7.78 11.10 -41.41
N ASP A 686 7.44 12.22 -40.77
CA ASP A 686 7.90 13.58 -41.14
C ASP A 686 9.42 13.73 -41.06
N CYS A 687 10.09 12.90 -40.25
CA CYS A 687 11.55 12.87 -40.10
C CYS A 687 12.22 11.74 -40.91
N GLY A 688 11.50 11.09 -41.84
CA GLY A 688 12.06 10.00 -42.65
C GLY A 688 12.40 8.74 -41.85
N ILE A 689 11.78 8.53 -40.69
CA ILE A 689 12.04 7.38 -39.83
C ILE A 689 11.04 6.26 -40.13
N THR A 690 11.53 5.05 -40.38
CA THR A 690 10.70 3.85 -40.59
C THR A 690 10.62 3.03 -39.32
N PRO A 691 9.46 3.00 -38.61
CA PRO A 691 9.33 2.25 -37.37
C PRO A 691 8.89 0.80 -37.58
N TYR A 692 9.53 -0.10 -36.85
CA TYR A 692 9.17 -1.52 -36.76
C TYR A 692 8.75 -1.83 -35.33
N VAL A 693 7.44 -1.96 -35.12
CA VAL A 693 6.87 -2.10 -33.78
C VAL A 693 6.77 -3.59 -33.42
N VAL A 694 7.44 -3.97 -32.34
CA VAL A 694 7.39 -5.33 -31.82
C VAL A 694 6.64 -5.33 -30.50
N MET A 695 5.67 -6.22 -30.36
CA MET A 695 4.86 -6.41 -29.16
C MET A 695 5.25 -7.71 -28.48
N ASN A 696 5.39 -7.68 -27.16
CA ASN A 696 5.63 -8.89 -26.37
C ASN A 696 4.50 -9.90 -26.59
N GLY A 697 4.89 -11.18 -26.70
CA GLY A 697 4.02 -12.33 -26.69
C GLY A 697 3.47 -12.62 -25.31
N SER A 698 3.10 -13.87 -25.05
CA SER A 698 2.65 -14.24 -23.72
C SER A 698 3.80 -14.59 -22.79
N LEU A 699 3.75 -14.04 -21.57
CA LEU A 699 4.74 -14.26 -20.52
C LEU A 699 4.51 -15.63 -19.87
N ALA A 700 5.55 -16.45 -19.85
CA ALA A 700 5.68 -17.47 -18.82
C ALA A 700 5.90 -16.79 -17.46
N THR A 701 5.33 -17.39 -16.40
CA THR A 701 5.60 -17.17 -14.96
C THR A 701 4.83 -16.07 -14.21
N SER A 702 3.75 -16.52 -13.54
CA SER A 702 3.39 -16.39 -12.10
C SER A 702 3.68 -15.14 -11.25
N LYS A 703 4.42 -14.10 -11.65
CA LYS A 703 4.84 -13.02 -10.72
C LYS A 703 4.13 -11.67 -10.81
N ARG A 704 3.38 -11.33 -11.88
CA ARG A 704 2.90 -9.93 -12.08
C ARG A 704 1.37 -9.70 -12.09
N THR A 705 0.53 -10.74 -12.12
CA THR A 705 -0.93 -10.55 -12.22
C THR A 705 -1.56 -10.09 -10.89
N THR A 706 -1.12 -10.65 -9.76
CA THR A 706 -1.63 -10.32 -8.42
C THR A 706 -1.44 -8.83 -8.09
N ASP A 707 -0.26 -8.30 -8.39
CA ASP A 707 0.07 -6.87 -8.21
C ASP A 707 -0.71 -5.95 -9.14
N ARG A 708 -1.07 -6.41 -10.34
CA ARG A 708 -1.88 -5.61 -11.29
C ARG A 708 -3.33 -5.52 -10.83
N VAL A 709 -3.89 -6.62 -10.35
CA VAL A 709 -5.25 -6.67 -9.79
C VAL A 709 -5.35 -5.84 -8.51
N GLN A 710 -4.32 -5.88 -7.65
CA GLN A 710 -4.24 -5.05 -6.45
C GLN A 710 -4.11 -3.55 -6.79
N ARG A 711 -3.20 -3.17 -7.70
CA ARG A 711 -3.07 -1.79 -8.17
C ARG A 711 -4.35 -1.24 -8.80
N ALA A 712 -5.12 -2.05 -9.52
CA ALA A 712 -6.41 -1.62 -10.10
C ALA A 712 -7.45 -1.31 -9.01
N HIS A 713 -7.47 -2.09 -7.93
CA HIS A 713 -8.32 -1.81 -6.78
C HIS A 713 -7.91 -0.52 -6.05
N ASP A 714 -6.62 -0.34 -5.83
CA ASP A 714 -6.10 0.84 -5.13
C ASP A 714 -6.38 2.12 -5.95
N ALA A 715 -6.39 2.02 -7.28
CA ALA A 715 -6.83 3.10 -8.18
C ALA A 715 -8.29 3.50 -7.92
N ALA A 716 -9.19 2.51 -7.84
CA ALA A 716 -10.61 2.72 -7.65
C ALA A 716 -10.94 3.34 -6.28
N LEU A 717 -10.13 3.05 -5.25
CA LEU A 717 -10.29 3.64 -3.92
C LEU A 717 -9.66 5.03 -3.78
N THR A 718 -8.54 5.29 -4.45
CA THR A 718 -7.73 6.50 -4.21
C THR A 718 -7.86 7.57 -5.29
N GLY A 719 -8.45 7.25 -6.45
CA GLY A 719 -8.51 8.13 -7.62
C GLY A 719 -7.15 8.48 -8.23
N ARG A 720 -6.06 7.82 -7.79
CA ARG A 720 -4.69 8.08 -8.28
C ARG A 720 -4.37 7.27 -9.53
N SER A 721 -3.42 7.77 -10.32
CA SER A 721 -2.90 7.02 -11.48
C SER A 721 -2.08 5.82 -11.03
N THR A 722 -2.47 4.62 -11.44
CA THR A 722 -1.83 3.35 -11.02
C THR A 722 -0.98 2.70 -12.09
N GLY A 723 -0.82 3.39 -13.24
CA GLY A 723 -0.01 2.90 -14.37
C GLY A 723 -0.61 1.69 -15.06
N ILE A 724 -1.93 1.52 -15.04
CA ILE A 724 -2.61 0.41 -15.72
C ILE A 724 -3.31 0.95 -16.96
N LEU A 725 -2.92 0.44 -18.13
CA LEU A 725 -3.64 0.76 -19.37
C LEU A 725 -5.11 0.29 -19.29
N PRO A 726 -6.08 1.14 -19.67
CA PRO A 726 -7.48 0.75 -19.80
C PRO A 726 -7.70 -0.42 -20.76
N ILE A 727 -8.82 -1.14 -20.59
CA ILE A 727 -9.09 -2.47 -21.19
C ILE A 727 -8.95 -2.48 -22.72
N LEU A 728 -9.39 -1.43 -23.41
CA LEU A 728 -9.38 -1.37 -24.88
C LEU A 728 -8.09 -0.74 -25.45
N SER A 729 -7.17 -0.27 -24.61
CA SER A 729 -6.00 0.51 -25.07
C SER A 729 -5.13 -0.25 -26.08
N ARG A 730 -4.89 -1.55 -25.87
CA ARG A 730 -4.13 -2.38 -26.82
C ARG A 730 -4.86 -2.50 -28.17
N LEU A 731 -6.19 -2.65 -28.16
CA LEU A 731 -6.97 -2.74 -29.40
C LEU A 731 -6.94 -1.42 -30.16
N VAL A 732 -7.02 -0.28 -29.45
CA VAL A 732 -6.89 1.06 -30.03
C VAL A 732 -5.50 1.28 -30.60
N PHE A 733 -4.45 0.91 -29.87
CA PHE A 733 -3.06 1.03 -30.33
C PHE A 733 -2.83 0.23 -31.61
N ASN A 734 -3.12 -1.08 -31.60
CA ASN A 734 -2.93 -1.96 -32.76
C ASN A 734 -3.78 -1.51 -33.96
N GLN A 735 -5.04 -1.11 -33.73
CA GLN A 735 -5.89 -0.59 -34.81
C GLN A 735 -5.31 0.69 -35.41
N THR A 736 -4.79 1.59 -34.58
CA THR A 736 -4.20 2.85 -35.06
C THR A 736 -2.95 2.60 -35.91
N LEU A 737 -2.07 1.68 -35.49
CA LEU A 737 -0.89 1.31 -36.31
C LEU A 737 -1.30 0.70 -37.65
N SER A 738 -2.28 -0.20 -37.63
CA SER A 738 -2.82 -0.81 -38.85
C SER A 738 -3.45 0.24 -39.78
N ASP A 739 -4.21 1.20 -39.25
CA ASP A 739 -4.84 2.27 -40.02
C ASP A 739 -3.78 3.21 -40.65
N MET A 740 -2.61 3.34 -40.00
CA MET A 740 -1.46 4.12 -40.48
C MET A 740 -0.47 3.32 -41.32
N ASN A 741 -0.74 2.04 -41.59
CA ASN A 741 0.16 1.12 -42.28
C ASN A 741 1.56 1.02 -41.64
N VAL A 742 1.63 1.11 -40.31
CA VAL A 742 2.86 0.91 -39.54
C VAL A 742 3.07 -0.58 -39.28
N ALA A 743 4.26 -1.10 -39.56
CA ALA A 743 4.58 -2.50 -39.39
C ALA A 743 4.55 -2.91 -37.90
N LEU A 744 3.69 -3.87 -37.57
CA LEU A 744 3.47 -4.41 -36.23
C LEU A 744 3.66 -5.93 -36.24
N VAL A 745 4.44 -6.44 -35.29
CA VAL A 745 4.57 -7.89 -35.06
C VAL A 745 4.38 -8.23 -33.58
N ASN A 746 3.68 -9.33 -33.30
CA ASN A 746 3.66 -9.93 -31.96
C ASN A 746 4.69 -11.07 -31.90
N CYS A 747 5.58 -11.02 -30.92
CA CYS A 747 6.42 -12.16 -30.58
C CYS A 747 5.59 -13.31 -29.98
N ILE A 748 6.15 -14.52 -30.02
CA ILE A 748 5.55 -15.71 -29.42
C ILE A 748 5.79 -15.71 -27.89
N ALA A 749 6.96 -15.24 -27.47
CA ALA A 749 7.37 -15.12 -26.07
C ALA A 749 7.78 -13.66 -25.75
N GLU A 750 8.67 -13.48 -24.78
CA GLU A 750 9.29 -12.19 -24.50
C GLU A 750 10.01 -11.64 -25.74
N ALA A 751 9.84 -10.34 -26.00
CA ALA A 751 10.27 -9.74 -27.26
C ALA A 751 11.69 -9.16 -27.19
N ASP A 752 12.31 -9.05 -26.02
CA ASP A 752 13.48 -8.19 -25.83
C ASP A 752 14.70 -8.70 -26.61
N CYS A 753 14.95 -10.01 -26.60
CA CYS A 753 16.02 -10.63 -27.39
C CYS A 753 15.78 -10.50 -28.91
N GLU A 754 14.53 -10.66 -29.37
CA GLU A 754 14.17 -10.52 -30.79
C GLU A 754 14.25 -9.06 -31.26
N LEU A 755 13.78 -8.11 -30.44
CA LEU A 755 13.93 -6.67 -30.63
C LEU A 755 15.41 -6.30 -30.77
N ALA A 756 16.24 -6.77 -29.83
CA ALA A 756 17.67 -6.48 -29.80
C ALA A 756 18.42 -7.13 -30.98
N ALA A 757 18.10 -8.38 -31.33
CA ALA A 757 18.66 -9.07 -32.48
C ALA A 757 18.32 -8.36 -33.80
N LEU A 758 17.05 -8.00 -34.00
CA LEU A 758 16.59 -7.29 -35.19
C LEU A 758 17.28 -5.93 -35.35
N ALA A 759 17.36 -5.15 -34.26
CA ALA A 759 18.03 -3.86 -34.24
C ALA A 759 19.53 -3.96 -34.54
N SER A 760 20.19 -5.02 -34.03
CA SER A 760 21.59 -5.30 -34.32
C SER A 760 21.83 -5.66 -35.78
N GLU A 761 21.01 -6.56 -36.35
CA GLU A 761 21.12 -6.97 -37.76
C GLU A 761 20.90 -5.82 -38.73
N TRP A 762 19.89 -4.97 -38.47
CA TRP A 762 19.58 -3.81 -39.29
C TRP A 762 20.41 -2.57 -38.96
N ARG A 763 21.28 -2.66 -37.96
CA ARG A 763 22.14 -1.56 -37.47
C ARG A 763 21.35 -0.29 -37.19
N CYS A 764 20.21 -0.42 -36.52
CA CYS A 764 19.36 0.71 -36.15
C CYS A 764 19.07 0.74 -34.64
N PRO A 765 18.73 1.90 -34.05
CA PRO A 765 18.52 1.98 -32.62
C PRO A 765 17.23 1.30 -32.16
N VAL A 766 17.20 0.89 -30.89
CA VAL A 766 15.98 0.48 -30.19
C VAL A 766 15.37 1.66 -29.44
N LEU A 767 14.06 1.89 -29.58
CA LEU A 767 13.29 2.79 -28.73
C LEU A 767 12.55 1.99 -27.66
N SER A 768 12.98 2.10 -26.41
CA SER A 768 12.32 1.45 -25.27
C SER A 768 12.51 2.22 -23.97
N LYS A 769 11.75 1.80 -22.94
CA LYS A 769 11.92 2.17 -21.54
C LYS A 769 12.40 0.98 -20.70
N ASP A 770 12.55 -0.20 -21.31
CA ASP A 770 13.02 -1.39 -20.63
C ASP A 770 14.51 -1.29 -20.30
N SER A 771 14.86 -1.71 -19.09
CA SER A 771 16.23 -1.65 -18.59
C SER A 771 17.14 -2.67 -19.27
N ASP A 772 16.60 -3.80 -19.72
CA ASP A 772 17.38 -4.87 -20.33
C ASP A 772 18.08 -4.41 -21.62
N PHE A 773 17.49 -3.45 -22.33
CA PHE A 773 18.13 -2.84 -23.50
C PHE A 773 19.49 -2.23 -23.16
N PHE A 774 19.69 -1.60 -22.00
CA PHE A 774 20.99 -1.00 -21.65
C PHE A 774 22.15 -2.00 -21.57
N ILE A 775 21.83 -3.30 -21.45
CA ILE A 775 22.77 -4.40 -21.31
C ILE A 775 23.13 -5.00 -22.67
N PHE A 776 22.16 -5.09 -23.60
CA PHE A 776 22.41 -5.60 -24.95
C PHE A 776 23.47 -4.76 -25.66
N ASN A 777 24.47 -5.44 -26.25
CA ASN A 777 25.54 -4.78 -26.99
C ASN A 777 25.09 -4.37 -28.40
N LEU A 778 24.27 -3.33 -28.47
CA LEU A 778 23.65 -2.85 -29.72
C LEU A 778 24.55 -1.81 -30.43
N PRO A 779 25.01 -2.08 -31.67
CA PRO A 779 25.92 -1.19 -32.39
C PRO A 779 25.36 0.22 -32.63
N ALA A 780 24.07 0.32 -32.94
CA ALA A 780 23.37 1.58 -33.18
C ALA A 780 22.79 2.22 -31.91
N GLY A 781 22.95 1.57 -30.75
CA GLY A 781 22.56 2.09 -29.45
C GLY A 781 21.05 2.09 -29.17
N ILE A 782 20.67 2.78 -28.10
CA ILE A 782 19.30 2.80 -27.56
C ILE A 782 18.84 4.23 -27.36
N LEU A 783 17.62 4.48 -27.79
CA LEU A 783 16.87 5.70 -27.52
C LEU A 783 15.93 5.41 -26.36
N HIS A 784 16.16 6.08 -25.23
CA HIS A 784 15.25 5.96 -24.10
C HIS A 784 14.02 6.85 -24.31
N LEU A 785 12.81 6.31 -24.14
CA LEU A 785 11.55 7.02 -24.42
C LEU A 785 11.43 8.40 -23.73
N ASP A 786 11.88 8.53 -22.47
CA ASP A 786 11.85 9.81 -21.74
C ASP A 786 12.78 10.91 -22.32
N HIS A 787 13.66 10.56 -23.26
CA HIS A 787 14.55 11.51 -23.94
C HIS A 787 14.21 11.67 -25.44
N PHE A 788 13.19 10.99 -25.93
CA PHE A 788 12.81 11.03 -27.35
C PHE A 788 11.74 12.11 -27.55
N ARG A 789 12.16 13.31 -27.95
CA ARG A 789 11.29 14.50 -28.00
C ARG A 789 10.49 14.60 -29.30
N TRP A 790 9.66 13.60 -29.54
CA TRP A 790 8.84 13.51 -30.75
C TRP A 790 7.83 14.65 -30.91
N ASP A 791 7.49 15.34 -29.81
CA ASP A 791 6.61 16.53 -29.78
C ASP A 791 7.36 17.85 -30.08
N GLU A 792 8.68 17.81 -30.17
CA GLU A 792 9.56 18.94 -30.45
C GLU A 792 10.34 18.73 -31.76
N VAL A 793 9.69 18.27 -32.84
CA VAL A 793 10.32 18.12 -34.16
C VAL A 793 10.97 19.44 -34.58
N GLN A 794 12.24 19.39 -34.92
CA GLN A 794 13.03 20.55 -35.35
C GLN A 794 13.38 20.46 -36.82
N MET A 795 13.58 21.61 -37.45
CA MET A 795 14.04 21.70 -38.83
C MET A 795 15.49 22.20 -38.86
N SER A 796 16.33 21.52 -39.65
CA SER A 796 17.70 21.99 -39.93
C SER A 796 18.09 21.56 -41.35
N GLY A 797 18.60 22.50 -42.15
CA GLY A 797 19.11 22.20 -43.49
C GLY A 797 18.09 21.62 -44.47
N GLY A 798 16.80 21.96 -44.32
CA GLY A 798 15.73 21.50 -45.22
C GLY A 798 15.10 20.14 -44.88
N SER A 799 15.53 19.47 -43.80
CA SER A 799 14.88 18.24 -43.32
C SER A 799 14.48 18.34 -41.85
N SER A 800 13.38 17.67 -41.49
CA SER A 800 12.91 17.55 -40.10
C SER A 800 13.70 16.47 -39.35
N TYR A 801 13.84 16.63 -38.03
CA TYR A 801 14.45 15.64 -37.15
C TYR A 801 13.87 15.68 -35.73
N ILE A 802 14.01 14.59 -35.00
CA ILE A 802 13.62 14.48 -33.59
C ILE A 802 14.86 14.65 -32.70
N PRO A 803 14.89 15.65 -31.81
CA PRO A 803 15.95 15.77 -30.81
C PRO A 803 15.86 14.61 -29.82
N CYS A 804 16.94 13.84 -29.68
CA CYS A 804 16.97 12.76 -28.70
C CYS A 804 18.36 12.49 -28.14
N LYS A 805 18.42 11.58 -27.16
CA LYS A 805 19.65 11.15 -26.49
C LYS A 805 19.91 9.67 -26.75
N LEU A 806 21.01 9.40 -27.42
CA LEU A 806 21.49 8.06 -27.72
C LEU A 806 22.38 7.52 -26.62
N TYR A 807 22.08 6.31 -26.14
CA TYR A 807 22.97 5.51 -25.30
C TYR A 807 23.69 4.47 -26.15
N THR A 808 24.98 4.26 -25.90
CA THR A 808 25.72 3.11 -26.42
C THR A 808 26.46 2.41 -25.30
N THR A 809 26.58 1.08 -25.40
CA THR A 809 27.37 0.27 -24.45
C THR A 809 28.80 0.74 -24.37
N SER A 810 29.39 1.16 -25.50
CA SER A 810 30.77 1.70 -25.56
C SER A 810 30.98 2.91 -24.66
N ARG A 811 30.04 3.87 -24.64
CA ARG A 811 30.12 5.07 -23.81
C ARG A 811 29.93 4.77 -22.34
N PHE A 812 29.02 3.86 -22.02
CA PHE A 812 28.84 3.38 -20.65
C PHE A 812 30.08 2.65 -20.14
N CYS A 813 30.61 1.72 -20.91
CA CYS A 813 31.82 0.95 -20.61
C CYS A 813 33.04 1.86 -20.41
N THR A 814 33.18 2.88 -21.27
CA THR A 814 34.24 3.89 -21.15
C THR A 814 34.08 4.74 -19.89
N PHE A 815 32.85 5.13 -19.55
CA PHE A 815 32.56 5.91 -18.35
C PHE A 815 32.88 5.14 -17.06
N PHE A 816 32.58 3.84 -17.03
CA PHE A 816 32.79 2.97 -15.87
C PHE A 816 34.13 2.21 -15.89
N ASN A 817 34.92 2.34 -16.95
CA ASN A 817 36.16 1.58 -17.17
C ASN A 817 35.98 0.05 -17.07
N ILE A 818 34.88 -0.46 -17.62
CA ILE A 818 34.59 -1.91 -17.75
C ILE A 818 34.54 -2.31 -19.23
N THR A 819 34.68 -3.60 -19.54
CA THR A 819 34.54 -4.10 -20.92
C THR A 819 33.07 -4.44 -21.23
N PRO A 820 32.61 -4.30 -22.49
CA PRO A 820 31.23 -4.65 -22.86
C PRO A 820 30.84 -6.10 -22.54
N GLU A 821 31.81 -7.01 -22.54
CA GLU A 821 31.63 -8.42 -22.18
C GLU A 821 31.17 -8.63 -20.73
N LEU A 822 31.42 -7.67 -19.84
CA LEU A 822 31.01 -7.72 -18.43
C LEU A 822 29.59 -7.20 -18.21
N LEU A 823 28.91 -6.62 -19.20
CA LEU A 823 27.55 -6.10 -19.02
C LEU A 823 26.51 -7.21 -18.73
N PRO A 824 26.51 -8.36 -19.43
CA PRO A 824 25.66 -9.48 -19.06
C PRO A 824 25.97 -10.02 -17.66
N VAL A 825 27.25 -10.03 -17.26
CA VAL A 825 27.68 -10.45 -15.92
C VAL A 825 27.14 -9.47 -14.87
N PHE A 826 27.26 -8.15 -15.12
CA PHE A 826 26.69 -7.10 -14.30
C PHE A 826 25.18 -7.28 -14.11
N ALA A 827 24.43 -7.46 -15.20
CA ALA A 827 22.98 -7.61 -15.16
C ALA A 827 22.54 -8.86 -14.37
N SER A 828 23.20 -10.00 -14.58
CA SER A 828 22.90 -11.23 -13.85
C SER A 828 23.27 -11.16 -12.36
N LEU A 829 24.40 -10.53 -12.03
CA LEU A 829 24.85 -10.36 -10.63
C LEU A 829 24.05 -9.31 -9.86
N ALA A 830 23.55 -8.28 -10.55
CA ALA A 830 22.64 -7.26 -10.01
C ALA A 830 21.28 -7.82 -9.56
N GLY A 831 20.95 -9.03 -10.03
CA GLY A 831 19.63 -9.64 -9.94
C GLY A 831 18.76 -9.19 -11.11
N ASN A 832 18.26 -10.15 -11.89
CA ASN A 832 17.38 -9.92 -13.03
C ASN A 832 16.10 -10.78 -12.89
N ASP A 833 15.24 -10.79 -13.90
CA ASP A 833 13.97 -11.53 -13.86
C ASP A 833 14.17 -13.07 -13.70
N TYR A 834 15.39 -13.57 -13.92
CA TYR A 834 15.77 -14.98 -13.84
C TYR A 834 16.47 -15.38 -12.53
N ILE A 835 17.18 -14.46 -11.87
CA ILE A 835 18.01 -14.77 -10.68
C ILE A 835 17.86 -13.69 -9.61
N ASN A 836 17.75 -14.13 -8.36
CA ASN A 836 17.61 -13.25 -7.20
C ASN A 836 18.73 -13.46 -6.16
N LEU A 837 19.88 -12.81 -6.37
CA LEU A 837 21.08 -12.92 -5.50
C LEU A 837 21.04 -11.96 -4.30
N ARG A 838 19.96 -11.98 -3.50
CA ARG A 838 19.83 -11.05 -2.35
C ARG A 838 20.84 -11.27 -1.23
N GLU A 839 21.49 -12.43 -1.23
CA GLU A 839 22.47 -12.82 -0.21
C GLU A 839 23.85 -12.21 -0.47
N VAL A 840 24.14 -11.80 -1.72
CA VAL A 840 25.44 -11.22 -2.08
C VAL A 840 25.44 -9.71 -1.79
N ARG A 841 26.29 -9.28 -0.85
CA ARG A 841 26.36 -7.87 -0.42
C ARG A 841 27.33 -7.06 -1.28
N TRP A 842 26.90 -6.68 -2.48
CA TRP A 842 27.72 -5.87 -3.41
C TRP A 842 28.19 -4.53 -2.84
N ALA A 843 27.46 -3.93 -1.90
CA ALA A 843 27.84 -2.68 -1.24
C ALA A 843 29.21 -2.75 -0.53
N GLN A 844 29.72 -3.95 -0.21
CA GLN A 844 31.04 -4.13 0.39
C GLN A 844 32.20 -3.59 -0.47
N PHE A 845 31.98 -3.47 -1.78
CA PHE A 845 32.96 -2.95 -2.74
C PHE A 845 32.90 -1.43 -2.90
N LEU A 846 32.00 -0.75 -2.18
CA LEU A 846 31.99 0.71 -2.12
C LEU A 846 33.21 1.24 -1.38
N PRO A 847 33.61 2.50 -1.63
CA PRO A 847 34.69 3.14 -0.88
C PRO A 847 34.43 3.15 0.63
N ALA A 848 35.52 3.21 1.41
CA ALA A 848 35.47 3.25 2.87
C ALA A 848 34.49 4.33 3.38
N GLY A 849 33.62 3.96 4.33
CA GLY A 849 32.55 4.80 4.86
C GLY A 849 31.20 4.70 4.11
N ARG A 850 31.12 3.96 3.01
CA ARG A 850 29.85 3.66 2.29
C ARG A 850 29.50 2.18 2.22
N GLN A 851 30.34 1.30 2.75
CA GLN A 851 30.18 -0.17 2.67
C GLN A 851 28.95 -0.71 3.43
N GLU A 852 28.40 0.09 4.35
CA GLU A 852 27.18 -0.25 5.09
C GLU A 852 25.89 0.12 4.34
N GLU A 853 25.95 0.87 3.22
CA GLU A 853 24.76 1.27 2.47
C GLU A 853 23.95 0.05 1.99
N THR A 854 22.70 -0.05 2.44
CA THR A 854 21.82 -1.19 2.10
C THR A 854 20.88 -0.88 0.94
N SER A 855 21.02 0.28 0.29
CA SER A 855 20.16 0.60 -0.85
C SER A 855 20.54 -0.27 -2.04
N TRP A 856 19.55 -0.76 -2.80
CA TRP A 856 19.82 -1.51 -4.03
C TRP A 856 20.74 -0.73 -4.97
N THR A 857 20.56 0.60 -5.04
CA THR A 857 21.41 1.50 -5.84
C THR A 857 22.87 1.51 -5.39
N ALA A 858 23.12 1.41 -4.08
CA ALA A 858 24.47 1.33 -3.54
C ALA A 858 25.08 -0.06 -3.77
N GLY A 859 24.25 -1.11 -3.72
CA GLY A 859 24.64 -2.45 -4.15
C GLY A 859 25.11 -2.48 -5.61
N LEU A 860 24.33 -1.92 -6.53
CA LEU A 860 24.72 -1.82 -7.95
C LEU A 860 25.99 -1.00 -8.16
N GLU A 861 26.15 0.09 -7.41
CA GLU A 861 27.36 0.92 -7.48
C GLU A 861 28.59 0.14 -7.00
N GLY A 862 28.48 -0.58 -5.88
CA GLY A 862 29.53 -1.47 -5.39
C GLY A 862 29.86 -2.56 -6.41
N LEU A 863 28.85 -3.17 -7.04
CA LEU A 863 29.05 -4.16 -8.09
C LEU A 863 29.81 -3.57 -9.30
N LEU A 864 29.44 -2.39 -9.80
CA LEU A 864 30.16 -1.73 -10.91
C LEU A 864 31.61 -1.43 -10.55
N ILE A 865 31.88 -0.95 -9.32
CA ILE A 865 33.25 -0.70 -8.83
C ILE A 865 34.04 -2.00 -8.79
N TRP A 866 33.44 -3.07 -8.26
CA TRP A 866 34.07 -4.39 -8.22
C TRP A 866 34.45 -4.88 -9.61
N LEU A 867 33.53 -4.76 -10.58
CA LEU A 867 33.73 -5.19 -11.97
C LEU A 867 34.89 -4.48 -12.67
N THR A 868 35.28 -3.28 -12.25
CA THR A 868 36.46 -2.58 -12.82
C THR A 868 37.77 -3.34 -12.62
N SER A 869 37.81 -4.28 -11.68
CA SER A 869 38.98 -5.10 -11.36
C SER A 869 39.21 -6.25 -12.35
N PHE A 870 38.27 -6.50 -13.27
CA PHE A 870 38.29 -7.64 -14.17
C PHE A 870 38.21 -7.21 -15.63
N LYS A 871 38.72 -8.04 -16.54
CA LYS A 871 38.64 -7.78 -17.99
C LYS A 871 37.81 -8.80 -18.72
N THR A 872 37.76 -10.04 -18.23
CA THR A 872 37.01 -11.12 -18.86
C THR A 872 35.88 -11.65 -17.98
N THR A 873 34.88 -12.24 -18.63
CA THR A 873 33.76 -12.92 -17.98
C THR A 873 34.23 -14.05 -17.06
N GLU A 874 35.18 -14.88 -17.51
CA GLU A 874 35.65 -16.04 -16.72
C GLU A 874 36.45 -15.61 -15.48
N GLU A 875 37.28 -14.57 -15.57
CA GLU A 875 37.94 -13.96 -14.40
C GLU A 875 36.91 -13.50 -13.37
N THR A 876 35.86 -12.81 -13.84
CA THR A 876 34.81 -12.25 -12.99
C THR A 876 34.01 -13.35 -12.31
N LEU A 877 33.60 -14.39 -13.04
CA LEU A 877 32.84 -15.52 -12.49
C LEU A 877 33.69 -16.35 -11.51
N THR A 878 34.99 -16.51 -11.79
CA THR A 878 35.92 -17.17 -10.86
C THR A 878 36.06 -16.38 -9.56
N ALA A 879 36.19 -15.06 -9.65
CA ALA A 879 36.24 -14.17 -8.48
C ALA A 879 34.91 -14.12 -7.72
N ALA A 880 33.78 -14.19 -8.45
CA ALA A 880 32.44 -14.23 -7.87
C ALA A 880 32.24 -15.49 -7.00
N MET A 881 32.82 -16.62 -7.39
CA MET A 881 32.75 -17.89 -6.66
C MET A 881 33.38 -17.82 -5.27
N ALA A 882 34.35 -16.92 -5.07
CA ALA A 882 34.99 -16.70 -3.79
C ALA A 882 34.17 -15.77 -2.85
N LEU A 883 33.03 -15.23 -3.31
CA LEU A 883 32.22 -14.31 -2.52
C LEU A 883 31.28 -15.03 -1.55
N PRO A 884 31.15 -14.54 -0.30
CA PRO A 884 30.14 -15.03 0.62
C PRO A 884 28.72 -14.94 0.02
N GLY A 885 27.98 -16.04 0.06
CA GLY A 885 26.62 -16.15 -0.51
C GLY A 885 26.57 -16.60 -1.98
N MET A 886 27.72 -16.85 -2.63
CA MET A 886 27.76 -17.42 -3.98
C MET A 886 27.93 -18.94 -3.93
N SER A 887 26.96 -19.70 -4.45
CA SER A 887 27.02 -21.17 -4.57
C SER A 887 27.33 -21.61 -6.01
N GLN A 888 27.79 -22.84 -6.22
CA GLN A 888 27.98 -23.40 -7.57
C GLN A 888 26.68 -23.40 -8.39
N GLN A 889 25.55 -23.65 -7.72
CA GLN A 889 24.23 -23.59 -8.35
C GLN A 889 23.89 -22.14 -8.77
N ALA A 890 24.09 -21.16 -7.88
CA ALA A 890 23.85 -19.74 -8.20
C ALA A 890 24.74 -19.25 -9.35
N LEU A 891 25.99 -19.72 -9.42
CA LEU A 891 26.90 -19.42 -10.53
C LEU A 891 26.46 -20.05 -11.85
N THR A 892 25.90 -21.26 -11.80
CA THR A 892 25.30 -21.92 -12.96
C THR A 892 24.07 -21.14 -13.44
N GLU A 893 23.22 -20.71 -12.51
CA GLU A 893 22.08 -19.84 -12.81
C GLU A 893 22.55 -18.53 -13.45
N VAL A 894 23.59 -17.88 -12.91
CA VAL A 894 24.20 -16.66 -13.47
C VAL A 894 24.66 -16.88 -14.91
N ARG A 895 25.34 -18.01 -15.18
CA ARG A 895 25.74 -18.39 -16.54
C ARG A 895 24.54 -18.58 -17.46
N THR A 896 23.46 -19.20 -16.98
CA THR A 896 22.22 -19.37 -17.75
C THR A 896 21.56 -18.02 -18.05
N ALA A 897 21.38 -17.13 -17.08
CA ALA A 897 20.74 -15.84 -17.33
C ALA A 897 21.58 -14.90 -18.21
N MET A 898 22.91 -15.03 -18.20
CA MET A 898 23.76 -14.31 -19.14
C MET A 898 23.49 -14.69 -20.61
N LEU A 899 22.96 -15.89 -20.88
CA LEU A 899 22.61 -16.31 -22.23
C LEU A 899 21.46 -15.48 -22.82
N GLU A 900 20.59 -14.92 -21.97
CA GLU A 900 19.47 -14.06 -22.40
C GLU A 900 19.94 -12.75 -23.03
N TYR A 901 21.13 -12.26 -22.66
CA TYR A 901 21.71 -11.04 -23.25
C TYR A 901 22.58 -11.32 -24.48
N ARG A 902 22.66 -12.58 -24.94
CA ARG A 902 23.30 -12.91 -26.22
C ARG A 902 22.36 -12.54 -27.36
N LEU A 903 22.92 -12.03 -28.45
CA LEU A 903 22.17 -11.66 -29.65
C LEU A 903 22.23 -12.81 -30.67
N PRO A 904 21.21 -13.67 -30.76
CA PRO A 904 21.08 -14.61 -31.87
C PRO A 904 20.66 -13.88 -33.16
N SER A 905 20.57 -14.62 -34.27
CA SER A 905 19.89 -14.12 -35.47
C SER A 905 18.39 -13.99 -35.19
N SER A 906 17.77 -12.89 -35.60
CA SER A 906 16.35 -12.64 -35.37
C SER A 906 15.47 -13.48 -36.29
N SER A 907 14.45 -14.13 -35.70
CA SER A 907 13.41 -14.83 -36.47
C SER A 907 12.45 -13.86 -37.18
N LEU A 908 12.44 -12.58 -36.78
CA LEU A 908 11.53 -11.55 -37.30
C LEU A 908 12.02 -10.90 -38.60
N ARG A 909 13.28 -11.12 -38.99
CA ARG A 909 13.84 -10.50 -40.19
C ARG A 909 13.04 -10.85 -41.45
N GLY A 910 12.82 -12.15 -41.69
CA GLY A 910 12.05 -12.64 -42.83
C GLY A 910 10.62 -12.09 -42.86
N PHE A 911 10.02 -11.84 -41.70
CA PHE A 911 8.68 -11.25 -41.61
C PHE A 911 8.64 -9.83 -42.17
N PHE A 912 9.58 -8.98 -41.77
CA PHE A 912 9.60 -7.59 -42.23
C PHE A 912 10.22 -7.41 -43.62
N SER A 913 11.13 -8.28 -44.06
CA SER A 913 11.78 -8.18 -45.38
C SER A 913 11.10 -8.97 -46.48
N GLU A 914 10.57 -10.15 -46.18
CA GLU A 914 10.06 -11.13 -47.16
C GLU A 914 8.58 -11.49 -46.92
N GLY A 915 7.96 -11.00 -45.84
CA GLY A 915 6.57 -11.32 -45.47
C GLY A 915 6.38 -12.74 -44.90
N THR A 916 7.47 -13.43 -44.55
CA THR A 916 7.44 -14.82 -44.05
C THR A 916 7.17 -14.84 -42.54
N ALA A 917 6.20 -15.64 -42.10
CA ALA A 917 5.91 -15.75 -40.66
C ALA A 917 7.08 -16.45 -39.93
N PRO A 918 7.50 -15.98 -38.73
CA PRO A 918 8.52 -16.65 -37.94
C PRO A 918 8.06 -18.06 -37.55
N SER A 919 8.97 -19.02 -37.56
CA SER A 919 8.68 -20.42 -37.20
C SER A 919 8.26 -20.53 -35.73
N LEU A 920 7.29 -21.40 -35.45
CA LEU A 920 6.88 -21.71 -34.08
C LEU A 920 7.91 -22.62 -33.38
N PRO A 921 8.05 -22.54 -32.04
CA PRO A 921 8.86 -23.46 -31.27
C PRO A 921 8.45 -24.93 -31.47
N PRO A 922 9.37 -25.90 -31.31
CA PRO A 922 9.08 -27.33 -31.48
C PRO A 922 7.95 -27.85 -30.59
N GLU A 923 7.71 -27.22 -29.44
CA GLU A 923 6.64 -27.57 -28.49
C GLU A 923 5.22 -27.21 -29.00
N MET A 924 5.12 -26.43 -30.07
CA MET A 924 3.86 -25.91 -30.63
C MET A 924 3.45 -26.61 -31.93
N THR A 925 3.55 -27.95 -31.97
CA THR A 925 3.07 -28.76 -33.12
C THR A 925 1.53 -28.65 -33.27
N GLY A 926 1.00 -28.58 -34.49
CA GLY A 926 -0.45 -28.61 -34.74
C GLY A 926 -1.20 -27.26 -34.60
N VAL A 927 -0.50 -26.13 -34.59
CA VAL A 927 -1.09 -24.79 -34.82
C VAL A 927 -1.19 -24.54 -36.33
N PRO A 928 -2.37 -24.23 -36.90
CA PRO A 928 -2.51 -23.97 -38.34
C PRO A 928 -1.76 -22.71 -38.81
N ASP A 929 -1.18 -22.75 -40.01
CA ASP A 929 -0.45 -21.64 -40.63
C ASP A 929 -1.24 -20.33 -40.67
N TRP A 930 -2.55 -20.43 -40.97
CA TRP A 930 -3.44 -19.26 -41.00
C TRP A 930 -3.56 -18.58 -39.64
N LEU A 931 -3.56 -19.36 -38.56
CA LEU A 931 -3.70 -18.88 -37.19
C LEU A 931 -2.38 -18.26 -36.73
N GLN A 932 -1.26 -18.92 -36.99
CA GLN A 932 0.09 -18.40 -36.76
C GLN A 932 0.30 -17.06 -37.47
N ALA A 933 -0.03 -16.97 -38.76
CA ALA A 933 0.11 -15.73 -39.53
C ALA A 933 -0.67 -14.55 -38.92
N ARG A 934 -1.88 -14.80 -38.41
CA ARG A 934 -2.71 -13.75 -37.77
C ARG A 934 -2.23 -13.38 -36.37
N MET A 935 -1.67 -14.34 -35.64
CA MET A 935 -1.07 -14.08 -34.33
C MET A 935 0.15 -13.18 -34.46
N VAL A 936 1.04 -13.49 -35.41
CA VAL A 936 2.25 -12.71 -35.73
C VAL A 936 1.90 -11.31 -36.19
N ARG A 937 0.89 -11.14 -37.07
CA ARG A 937 0.46 -9.82 -37.59
C ARG A 937 -0.20 -8.89 -36.57
N GLY A 938 -0.36 -9.31 -35.30
CA GLY A 938 -1.01 -8.45 -34.32
C GLY A 938 -2.54 -8.53 -34.29
N ASP A 939 -3.14 -9.34 -35.16
CA ASP A 939 -4.60 -9.43 -35.32
C ASP A 939 -5.29 -10.16 -34.17
N LEU A 940 -4.57 -11.07 -33.50
CA LEU A 940 -5.08 -11.86 -32.39
C LEU A 940 -4.32 -11.53 -31.09
N GLY A 941 -4.99 -11.75 -29.96
CA GLY A 941 -4.40 -11.56 -28.63
C GLY A 941 -3.27 -12.56 -28.36
N SER A 942 -2.26 -12.14 -27.59
CA SER A 942 -1.13 -13.01 -27.22
C SER A 942 -1.55 -14.18 -26.32
N ASN A 943 -2.71 -14.09 -25.66
CA ASN A 943 -3.29 -15.13 -24.83
C ASN A 943 -3.65 -16.44 -25.56
N ILE A 944 -3.76 -16.42 -26.89
CA ILE A 944 -4.01 -17.65 -27.67
C ILE A 944 -2.87 -18.66 -27.48
N LEU A 945 -1.63 -18.17 -27.39
CA LEU A 945 -0.46 -19.03 -27.27
C LEU A 945 -0.47 -19.82 -25.97
N ASP A 946 -0.88 -19.21 -24.86
CA ASP A 946 -0.96 -19.91 -23.58
C ASP A 946 -2.00 -21.02 -23.62
N VAL A 947 -3.19 -20.68 -24.15
CA VAL A 947 -4.26 -21.65 -24.34
C VAL A 947 -3.79 -22.81 -25.23
N LEU A 948 -3.08 -22.55 -26.33
CA LEU A 948 -2.62 -23.60 -27.24
C LEU A 948 -1.46 -24.44 -26.67
N LYS A 949 -0.62 -23.92 -25.78
CA LYS A 949 0.43 -24.71 -25.09
C LYS A 949 -0.18 -25.85 -24.27
N HIS A 950 -1.41 -25.70 -23.77
CA HIS A 950 -2.15 -26.75 -23.07
C HIS A 950 -2.65 -27.88 -23.99
N ARG A 951 -2.65 -27.72 -25.31
CA ARG A 951 -3.21 -28.69 -26.27
C ARG A 951 -2.34 -29.96 -26.48
N ASN A 952 -1.05 -29.92 -26.14
CA ASN A 952 -0.06 -30.89 -26.63
C ASN A 952 0.72 -31.71 -25.57
N ARG A 953 0.29 -31.79 -24.30
CA ARG A 953 1.05 -32.56 -23.28
C ARG A 953 0.28 -33.78 -22.76
N SER A 954 0.84 -34.97 -22.98
CA SER A 954 0.32 -36.27 -22.57
C SER A 954 0.95 -36.84 -21.29
N ASP A 955 1.83 -36.09 -20.61
CA ASP A 955 2.52 -36.56 -19.40
C ASP A 955 2.01 -35.81 -18.16
N GLY A 956 1.34 -36.54 -17.25
CA GLY A 956 0.65 -36.07 -16.05
C GLY A 956 1.53 -35.47 -14.94
N THR A 957 2.49 -34.62 -15.30
CA THR A 957 3.28 -33.80 -14.36
C THR A 957 2.47 -32.56 -13.94
N GLN A 958 2.25 -32.40 -12.63
CA GLN A 958 1.64 -31.19 -12.08
C GLN A 958 2.55 -29.97 -12.33
N VAL A 959 2.20 -29.13 -13.29
CA VAL A 959 2.84 -27.81 -13.47
C VAL A 959 2.24 -26.84 -12.45
N GLN A 960 3.10 -26.01 -11.83
CA GLN A 960 2.71 -24.83 -11.07
C GLN A 960 1.83 -23.90 -11.93
N ARG A 961 0.51 -24.06 -11.79
CA ARG A 961 -0.61 -23.12 -12.02
C ARG A 961 -0.20 -21.75 -12.59
N SER A 962 0.19 -21.71 -13.86
CA SER A 962 0.78 -20.54 -14.52
C SER A 962 -0.10 -19.94 -15.62
N GLU A 963 -1.39 -19.74 -15.34
CA GLU A 963 -2.17 -18.76 -16.08
C GLU A 963 -2.98 -17.92 -15.10
N LEU A 964 -2.66 -16.63 -15.07
CA LEU A 964 -3.38 -15.67 -14.26
C LEU A 964 -3.79 -14.50 -15.17
N GLN A 965 -4.92 -14.63 -15.87
CA GLN A 965 -5.61 -13.52 -16.55
C GLN A 965 -6.67 -12.91 -15.64
N SER A 966 -6.78 -11.58 -15.55
CA SER A 966 -7.89 -10.95 -14.80
C SER A 966 -9.24 -11.30 -15.45
N SER A 967 -10.03 -12.16 -14.83
CA SER A 967 -11.36 -12.52 -15.26
C SER A 967 -12.40 -11.60 -14.62
N ASN A 968 -13.19 -10.97 -15.48
CA ASN A 968 -14.54 -10.58 -15.09
C ASN A 968 -15.48 -11.73 -15.46
N LEU A 969 -16.17 -12.31 -14.46
CA LEU A 969 -17.14 -13.40 -14.59
C LEU A 969 -18.13 -13.19 -15.73
N THR A 970 -18.53 -11.93 -15.98
CA THR A 970 -19.50 -11.58 -17.01
C THR A 970 -19.13 -12.17 -18.38
N SER A 971 -17.85 -12.18 -18.74
CA SER A 971 -17.38 -12.58 -20.07
C SER A 971 -16.85 -14.02 -20.13
N GLN A 972 -16.93 -14.77 -19.02
CA GLN A 972 -16.42 -16.13 -18.95
C GLN A 972 -17.03 -17.07 -20.00
N PRO A 973 -18.35 -17.07 -20.28
CA PRO A 973 -18.91 -17.95 -21.31
C PRO A 973 -18.43 -17.65 -22.73
N ILE A 974 -18.13 -16.39 -23.07
CA ILE A 974 -17.49 -16.05 -24.36
C ILE A 974 -16.13 -16.76 -24.46
N ARG A 975 -15.35 -16.72 -23.37
CA ARG A 975 -14.04 -17.39 -23.30
C ARG A 975 -14.16 -18.91 -23.32
N GLN A 976 -15.20 -19.50 -22.75
CA GLN A 976 -15.42 -20.95 -22.82
C GLN A 976 -15.59 -21.44 -24.26
N VAL A 977 -16.37 -20.73 -25.09
CA VAL A 977 -16.52 -21.05 -26.52
C VAL A 977 -15.23 -20.79 -27.29
N TYR A 978 -14.59 -19.65 -27.01
CA TYR A 978 -13.29 -19.30 -27.60
C TYR A 978 -12.22 -20.37 -27.33
N TYR A 979 -12.09 -20.83 -26.08
CA TYR A 979 -11.19 -21.92 -25.71
C TYR A 979 -11.64 -23.26 -26.32
N GLY A 980 -12.96 -23.52 -26.39
CA GLY A 980 -13.50 -24.70 -27.06
C GLY A 980 -13.13 -24.78 -28.54
N LEU A 981 -13.10 -23.65 -29.25
CA LEU A 981 -12.67 -23.60 -30.64
C LEU A 981 -11.16 -23.84 -30.81
N LEU A 982 -10.34 -23.45 -29.82
CA LEU A 982 -8.89 -23.62 -29.83
C LEU A 982 -8.45 -25.03 -29.39
N LEU A 983 -9.07 -25.57 -28.34
CA LEU A 983 -8.67 -26.82 -27.68
C LEU A 983 -9.51 -28.04 -28.10
N GLY A 984 -10.74 -27.83 -28.57
CA GLY A 984 -11.70 -28.90 -28.83
C GLY A 984 -12.56 -29.26 -27.60
N GLN A 985 -13.53 -30.15 -27.80
CA GLN A 985 -14.44 -30.59 -26.75
C GLN A 985 -13.72 -31.57 -25.80
N GLY A 986 -13.69 -31.26 -24.50
CA GLY A 986 -13.02 -32.08 -23.48
C GLY A 986 -11.53 -31.79 -23.30
N GLY A 987 -11.01 -30.71 -23.89
CA GLY A 987 -9.67 -30.21 -23.58
C GLY A 987 -9.56 -29.67 -22.15
N ASP A 988 -8.33 -29.60 -21.63
CA ASP A 988 -8.04 -29.15 -20.27
C ASP A 988 -8.56 -27.75 -19.98
N GLY A 989 -8.94 -27.51 -18.72
CA GLY A 989 -9.40 -26.22 -18.25
C GLY A 989 -8.28 -25.18 -18.22
N VAL A 990 -8.60 -23.95 -18.61
CA VAL A 990 -7.64 -22.84 -18.66
C VAL A 990 -7.75 -22.00 -17.39
N MET A 991 -6.66 -21.79 -16.66
CA MET A 991 -6.68 -21.03 -15.40
C MET A 991 -6.80 -19.51 -15.64
N ALA A 992 -7.70 -18.87 -14.91
CA ALA A 992 -7.88 -17.41 -14.87
C ALA A 992 -7.86 -16.92 -13.41
N VAL A 993 -7.72 -15.62 -13.17
CA VAL A 993 -7.79 -15.03 -11.83
C VAL A 993 -8.95 -14.10 -11.69
N GLN A 994 -9.68 -14.26 -10.61
CA GLN A 994 -10.71 -13.34 -10.21
C GLN A 994 -10.39 -12.72 -8.87
N ARG A 995 -10.81 -11.47 -8.68
CA ARG A 995 -10.89 -10.86 -7.35
C ARG A 995 -12.27 -11.06 -6.75
N VAL A 996 -12.33 -11.61 -5.54
CA VAL A 996 -13.55 -11.75 -4.73
C VAL A 996 -13.28 -11.10 -3.38
N GLY A 997 -13.82 -9.90 -3.16
CA GLY A 997 -13.48 -9.09 -1.99
C GLY A 997 -12.03 -8.61 -2.04
N GLN A 998 -11.25 -8.92 -0.99
CA GLN A 998 -9.80 -8.62 -0.94
C GLN A 998 -8.94 -9.76 -1.52
N ASP A 999 -9.54 -10.94 -1.74
CA ASP A 999 -8.81 -12.13 -2.18
C ASP A 999 -8.73 -12.23 -3.70
N ILE A 1000 -7.64 -12.81 -4.18
CA ILE A 1000 -7.38 -13.11 -5.57
C ILE A 1000 -7.41 -14.64 -5.71
N ILE A 1001 -8.44 -15.16 -6.39
CA ILE A 1001 -8.70 -16.60 -6.55
C ILE A 1001 -8.43 -17.04 -7.98
N GLY A 1002 -7.81 -18.21 -8.14
CA GLY A 1002 -7.71 -18.89 -9.43
C GLY A 1002 -9.04 -19.59 -9.76
N ILE A 1003 -9.52 -19.42 -10.99
CA ILE A 1003 -10.73 -20.05 -11.53
C ILE A 1003 -10.36 -20.75 -12.82
N GLU A 1004 -10.65 -22.04 -12.86
CA GLU A 1004 -10.51 -22.83 -14.07
C GLU A 1004 -11.70 -22.61 -15.02
N VAL A 1005 -11.42 -22.19 -16.25
CA VAL A 1005 -12.42 -21.95 -17.29
C VAL A 1005 -12.42 -23.13 -18.24
N GLN A 1006 -13.44 -23.98 -18.12
CA GLN A 1006 -13.59 -25.17 -18.95
C GLN A 1006 -13.96 -24.83 -20.40
N PRO A 1007 -13.27 -25.41 -21.42
CA PRO A 1007 -13.64 -25.28 -22.82
C PRO A 1007 -15.03 -25.83 -23.10
N VAL A 1008 -15.82 -25.12 -23.90
CA VAL A 1008 -17.19 -25.52 -24.25
C VAL A 1008 -17.39 -25.46 -25.76
N VAL A 1009 -17.78 -26.58 -26.35
CA VAL A 1009 -18.19 -26.65 -27.77
C VAL A 1009 -19.65 -27.06 -27.84
N GLN A 1010 -20.52 -26.13 -28.20
CA GLN A 1010 -21.98 -26.32 -28.24
C GLN A 1010 -22.58 -25.66 -29.49
N GLY A 1011 -23.82 -26.04 -29.84
CA GLY A 1011 -24.53 -25.48 -30.98
C GLY A 1011 -23.77 -25.61 -32.29
N ALA A 1012 -23.79 -24.56 -33.11
CA ALA A 1012 -23.09 -24.51 -34.40
C ALA A 1012 -21.56 -24.62 -34.25
N ALA A 1013 -20.98 -24.40 -33.06
CA ALA A 1013 -19.53 -24.50 -32.87
C ALA A 1013 -19.02 -25.94 -33.05
N LYS A 1014 -19.89 -26.96 -32.90
CA LYS A 1014 -19.53 -28.39 -33.07
C LYS A 1014 -19.09 -28.74 -34.48
N THR A 1015 -19.56 -28.00 -35.48
CA THR A 1015 -19.25 -28.23 -36.90
C THR A 1015 -17.96 -27.54 -37.32
N LEU A 1016 -17.40 -26.66 -36.48
CA LEU A 1016 -16.13 -26.00 -36.74
C LEU A 1016 -14.95 -26.86 -36.25
N ARG A 1017 -13.84 -26.78 -36.98
CA ARG A 1017 -12.53 -27.35 -36.64
C ARG A 1017 -11.49 -26.26 -36.82
N LEU A 1018 -10.52 -26.18 -35.93
CA LEU A 1018 -9.52 -25.10 -35.94
C LEU A 1018 -8.73 -25.06 -37.27
N ASP A 1019 -8.37 -26.23 -37.80
CA ASP A 1019 -7.51 -26.36 -38.99
C ASP A 1019 -8.22 -25.89 -40.27
N SER A 1020 -9.55 -26.04 -40.34
CA SER A 1020 -10.38 -25.67 -41.50
C SER A 1020 -11.33 -24.50 -41.25
N LEU A 1021 -11.12 -23.76 -40.16
CA LEU A 1021 -12.00 -22.66 -39.74
C LEU A 1021 -12.11 -21.55 -40.82
N PRO A 1022 -11.03 -21.12 -41.51
CA PRO A 1022 -11.13 -20.14 -42.59
C PRO A 1022 -11.96 -20.61 -43.79
N GLN A 1023 -12.06 -21.92 -44.02
CA GLN A 1023 -12.83 -22.53 -45.12
C GLN A 1023 -14.28 -22.84 -44.73
N ALA A 1024 -14.62 -22.79 -43.44
CA ALA A 1024 -15.98 -22.98 -42.98
C ALA A 1024 -16.93 -21.89 -43.52
N ASP A 1025 -18.19 -22.29 -43.76
CA ASP A 1025 -19.23 -21.39 -44.26
C ASP A 1025 -19.32 -20.11 -43.41
N PRO A 1026 -19.20 -18.90 -44.02
CA PRO A 1026 -19.36 -17.64 -43.32
C PRO A 1026 -20.65 -17.54 -42.50
N ALA A 1027 -21.75 -18.14 -42.95
CA ALA A 1027 -23.02 -18.17 -42.24
C ALA A 1027 -22.92 -18.97 -40.93
N VAL A 1028 -22.21 -20.11 -40.94
CA VAL A 1028 -21.94 -20.91 -39.73
C VAL A 1028 -21.06 -20.14 -38.75
N ARG A 1029 -20.02 -19.44 -39.24
CA ARG A 1029 -19.16 -18.61 -38.37
C ARG A 1029 -19.92 -17.46 -37.72
N LEU A 1030 -20.81 -16.81 -38.49
CA LEU A 1030 -21.71 -15.78 -37.98
C LEU A 1030 -22.68 -16.36 -36.94
N GLN A 1031 -23.26 -17.53 -37.20
CA GLN A 1031 -24.14 -18.22 -36.28
C GLN A 1031 -23.43 -18.53 -34.95
N VAL A 1032 -22.20 -19.06 -34.97
CA VAL A 1032 -21.43 -19.32 -33.73
C VAL A 1032 -21.18 -18.03 -32.94
N CYS A 1033 -20.82 -16.94 -33.62
CA CYS A 1033 -20.59 -15.65 -32.99
C CYS A 1033 -21.87 -15.14 -32.29
N LEU A 1034 -23.00 -15.18 -33.00
CA LEU A 1034 -24.30 -14.69 -32.52
C LEU A 1034 -24.91 -15.59 -31.44
N GLU A 1035 -24.78 -16.92 -31.55
CA GLU A 1035 -25.19 -17.89 -30.52
C GLU A 1035 -24.42 -17.65 -29.21
N THR A 1036 -23.10 -17.46 -29.31
CA THR A 1036 -22.25 -17.19 -28.15
C THR A 1036 -22.64 -15.88 -27.46
N LEU A 1037 -22.92 -14.84 -28.24
CA LEU A 1037 -23.40 -13.56 -27.73
C LEU A 1037 -24.90 -13.58 -27.38
N GLY A 1038 -25.60 -14.68 -27.67
CA GLY A 1038 -27.05 -14.90 -27.55
C GLY A 1038 -27.90 -13.82 -28.21
N VAL A 1039 -27.48 -13.34 -29.38
CA VAL A 1039 -28.16 -12.30 -30.15
C VAL A 1039 -28.75 -12.90 -31.42
N LYS A 1040 -29.99 -12.56 -31.78
CA LYS A 1040 -30.55 -12.95 -33.07
C LYS A 1040 -30.06 -12.01 -34.15
N GLU A 1041 -29.76 -12.52 -35.33
CA GLU A 1041 -29.29 -11.70 -36.47
C GLU A 1041 -30.25 -10.55 -36.82
N GLU A 1042 -31.56 -10.81 -36.75
CA GLU A 1042 -32.66 -9.84 -36.89
C GLU A 1042 -32.46 -8.56 -36.05
N THR A 1043 -31.89 -8.72 -34.85
CA THR A 1043 -31.61 -7.63 -33.90
C THR A 1043 -30.64 -6.60 -34.47
N LEU A 1044 -29.75 -7.02 -35.38
CA LEU A 1044 -28.67 -6.21 -35.91
C LEU A 1044 -28.98 -5.59 -37.28
N LYS A 1045 -30.12 -5.90 -37.90
CA LYS A 1045 -30.48 -5.41 -39.25
C LYS A 1045 -30.54 -3.89 -39.34
N GLY A 1046 -31.01 -3.22 -38.29
CA GLY A 1046 -31.08 -1.74 -38.20
C GLY A 1046 -29.83 -1.08 -37.60
N VAL A 1047 -28.78 -1.85 -37.28
CA VAL A 1047 -27.56 -1.34 -36.63
C VAL A 1047 -26.46 -1.11 -37.69
N PRO A 1048 -25.79 0.06 -37.70
CA PRO A 1048 -24.67 0.32 -38.59
C PRO A 1048 -23.58 -0.74 -38.48
N ALA A 1049 -22.96 -1.12 -39.60
CA ALA A 1049 -21.97 -2.18 -39.68
C ALA A 1049 -20.87 -2.11 -38.58
N PRO A 1050 -20.20 -0.96 -38.31
CA PRO A 1050 -19.18 -0.87 -37.26
C PRO A 1050 -19.70 -1.03 -35.83
N LEU A 1051 -21.02 -0.88 -35.62
CA LEU A 1051 -21.68 -0.96 -34.32
C LEU A 1051 -22.35 -2.32 -34.07
N ARG A 1052 -22.42 -3.22 -35.06
CA ARG A 1052 -23.10 -4.53 -34.90
C ARG A 1052 -22.49 -5.37 -33.79
N LEU A 1053 -21.15 -5.52 -33.76
CA LEU A 1053 -20.46 -6.25 -32.70
C LEU A 1053 -20.54 -5.52 -31.33
N PRO A 1054 -20.34 -4.19 -31.23
CA PRO A 1054 -20.58 -3.44 -29.98
C PRO A 1054 -21.99 -3.59 -29.43
N VAL A 1055 -23.02 -3.53 -30.27
CA VAL A 1055 -24.41 -3.75 -29.86
C VAL A 1055 -24.62 -5.20 -29.42
N ALA A 1056 -24.08 -6.19 -30.13
CA ALA A 1056 -24.19 -7.57 -29.73
C ALA A 1056 -23.51 -7.84 -28.37
N ALA A 1057 -22.32 -7.28 -28.14
CA ALA A 1057 -21.64 -7.31 -26.85
C ALA A 1057 -22.43 -6.58 -25.75
N THR A 1058 -23.14 -5.50 -26.09
CA THR A 1058 -24.03 -4.78 -25.17
C THR A 1058 -25.25 -5.63 -24.79
N CYS A 1059 -25.90 -6.30 -25.74
CA CYS A 1059 -26.99 -7.25 -25.47
C CYS A 1059 -26.53 -8.40 -24.57
N TYR A 1060 -25.30 -8.89 -24.78
CA TYR A 1060 -24.69 -9.90 -23.91
C TYR A 1060 -24.44 -9.35 -22.50
N TRP A 1061 -23.82 -8.17 -22.39
CA TRP A 1061 -23.56 -7.50 -21.11
C TRP A 1061 -24.83 -7.28 -20.29
N LEU A 1062 -25.91 -6.77 -20.91
CA LEU A 1062 -27.23 -6.60 -20.27
C LEU A 1062 -27.79 -7.92 -19.69
N ARG A 1063 -27.44 -9.07 -20.26
CA ARG A 1063 -27.88 -10.38 -19.77
C ARG A 1063 -27.00 -10.94 -18.66
N MET A 1064 -25.70 -10.71 -18.74
CA MET A 1064 -24.71 -11.43 -17.93
C MET A 1064 -24.09 -10.59 -16.81
N ALA A 1065 -24.22 -9.26 -16.84
CA ALA A 1065 -23.60 -8.37 -15.87
C ALA A 1065 -24.17 -8.54 -14.46
N SER A 1066 -23.30 -8.36 -13.47
CA SER A 1066 -23.63 -8.39 -12.05
C SER A 1066 -22.76 -7.36 -11.31
N PRO A 1067 -23.35 -6.32 -10.68
CA PRO A 1067 -24.78 -6.02 -10.63
C PRO A 1067 -25.37 -5.70 -12.02
N GLU A 1068 -26.69 -5.82 -12.15
CA GLU A 1068 -27.40 -5.50 -13.40
C GLU A 1068 -27.22 -4.01 -13.74
N PRO A 1069 -26.82 -3.66 -14.97
CA PRO A 1069 -26.72 -2.27 -15.39
C PRO A 1069 -28.12 -1.65 -15.48
N ASP A 1070 -28.30 -0.53 -14.81
CA ASP A 1070 -29.56 0.19 -14.86
C ASP A 1070 -29.82 0.83 -16.25
N LEU A 1071 -31.05 1.31 -16.44
CA LEU A 1071 -31.44 1.95 -17.70
C LEU A 1071 -30.62 3.22 -17.98
N MET A 1072 -30.21 3.98 -16.95
CA MET A 1072 -29.45 5.22 -17.15
C MET A 1072 -28.02 4.93 -17.63
N LEU A 1073 -27.37 3.89 -17.10
CA LEU A 1073 -26.07 3.38 -17.55
C LEU A 1073 -26.12 2.95 -19.01
N LEU A 1074 -27.14 2.18 -19.39
CA LEU A 1074 -27.34 1.77 -20.78
C LEU A 1074 -27.53 2.99 -21.70
N LYS A 1075 -28.39 3.94 -21.31
CA LYS A 1075 -28.62 5.16 -22.10
C LYS A 1075 -27.34 5.97 -22.27
N ALA A 1076 -26.59 6.19 -21.18
CA ALA A 1076 -25.33 6.92 -21.21
C ALA A 1076 -24.31 6.26 -22.17
N LEU A 1077 -24.15 4.94 -22.08
CA LEU A 1077 -23.25 4.18 -22.96
C LEU A 1077 -23.66 4.28 -24.44
N LEU A 1078 -24.95 4.09 -24.75
CA LEU A 1078 -25.46 4.20 -26.12
C LEU A 1078 -25.27 5.62 -26.67
N MET A 1079 -25.50 6.65 -25.87
CA MET A 1079 -25.29 8.05 -26.29
C MET A 1079 -23.82 8.32 -26.66
N VAL A 1080 -22.87 7.77 -25.90
CA VAL A 1080 -21.43 7.88 -26.18
C VAL A 1080 -21.09 7.15 -27.49
N MET A 1081 -21.60 5.93 -27.70
CA MET A 1081 -21.40 5.20 -28.96
C MET A 1081 -21.96 5.94 -30.18
N VAL A 1082 -23.18 6.49 -30.06
CA VAL A 1082 -23.83 7.26 -31.14
C VAL A 1082 -23.02 8.51 -31.47
N GLN A 1083 -22.60 9.26 -30.44
CA GLN A 1083 -21.79 10.46 -30.63
C GLN A 1083 -20.49 10.13 -31.34
N GLY A 1084 -19.81 9.06 -30.93
CA GLY A 1084 -18.57 8.65 -31.56
C GLY A 1084 -18.70 8.20 -33.00
N GLU A 1085 -19.76 7.46 -33.34
CA GLU A 1085 -20.02 7.06 -34.72
C GLU A 1085 -20.37 8.26 -35.62
N LEU A 1086 -21.10 9.26 -35.11
CA LEU A 1086 -21.38 10.49 -35.86
C LEU A 1086 -20.09 11.30 -36.08
N ASN A 1087 -19.31 11.52 -35.02
CA ASN A 1087 -18.04 12.23 -35.09
C ASN A 1087 -17.06 11.56 -36.07
N ARG A 1088 -17.01 10.23 -36.09
CA ARG A 1088 -16.21 9.45 -37.04
C ARG A 1088 -16.63 9.67 -38.49
N ARG A 1089 -17.94 9.77 -38.78
CA ARG A 1089 -18.45 10.04 -40.14
C ARG A 1089 -18.16 11.47 -40.60
N GLU A 1090 -18.18 12.41 -39.66
CA GLU A 1090 -17.92 13.83 -39.93
C GLU A 1090 -16.41 14.15 -39.95
N GLY A 1091 -15.56 13.22 -39.51
CA GLY A 1091 -14.12 13.47 -39.37
C GLY A 1091 -13.78 14.54 -38.32
N SER A 1092 -14.70 14.81 -37.39
CA SER A 1092 -14.60 15.89 -36.40
C SER A 1092 -14.68 15.35 -34.98
N ASP A 1093 -13.73 15.73 -34.14
CA ASP A 1093 -13.73 15.43 -32.71
C ASP A 1093 -14.43 16.52 -31.86
N THR A 1094 -14.98 17.56 -32.49
CA THR A 1094 -15.61 18.72 -31.81
C THR A 1094 -16.71 18.32 -30.82
N GLY A 1095 -17.42 17.21 -31.07
CA GLY A 1095 -18.39 16.64 -30.14
C GLY A 1095 -17.80 16.11 -28.82
N TRP A 1096 -16.48 15.91 -28.75
CA TRP A 1096 -15.71 15.49 -27.57
C TRP A 1096 -14.99 16.65 -26.87
N GLN A 1097 -14.64 17.72 -27.59
CA GLN A 1097 -13.71 18.78 -27.17
C GLN A 1097 -14.16 19.64 -25.96
N GLY A 1098 -15.46 19.72 -25.67
CA GLY A 1098 -15.98 20.43 -24.49
C GLY A 1098 -15.85 19.68 -23.15
N TYR A 1099 -15.35 18.45 -23.16
CA TYR A 1099 -15.51 17.52 -22.03
C TYR A 1099 -14.20 17.11 -21.34
N THR A 1100 -13.04 17.39 -21.94
CA THR A 1100 -11.71 16.96 -21.50
C THR A 1100 -11.01 17.90 -20.50
N ASN A 1101 -11.47 19.15 -20.35
CA ASN A 1101 -10.75 20.23 -19.65
C ASN A 1101 -11.17 20.55 -18.20
N HIS A 1102 -11.91 19.67 -17.50
CA HIS A 1102 -12.40 19.98 -16.14
C HIS A 1102 -11.97 18.99 -15.05
N THR A 1103 -11.88 19.54 -13.84
CA THR A 1103 -11.37 19.01 -12.57
C THR A 1103 -11.78 17.55 -12.28
N PRO A 1104 -10.89 16.76 -11.64
CA PRO A 1104 -11.20 15.36 -11.31
C PRO A 1104 -12.36 15.31 -10.32
N GLN A 1105 -13.52 14.79 -10.77
CA GLN A 1105 -14.57 14.34 -9.86
C GLN A 1105 -14.18 12.94 -9.35
N LEU A 1106 -14.54 12.63 -8.11
CA LEU A 1106 -14.41 11.28 -7.55
C LEU A 1106 -15.16 10.28 -8.45
N VAL A 1107 -14.48 9.19 -8.82
CA VAL A 1107 -15.03 8.14 -9.67
C VAL A 1107 -16.03 7.32 -8.86
N ASP A 1108 -17.26 7.17 -9.36
CA ASP A 1108 -18.19 6.18 -8.82
C ASP A 1108 -17.69 4.77 -9.20
N SER A 1109 -17.23 4.03 -8.19
CA SER A 1109 -16.63 2.72 -8.37
C SER A 1109 -17.60 1.67 -8.92
N ASN A 1110 -18.90 1.78 -8.65
CA ASN A 1110 -19.91 0.87 -9.20
C ASN A 1110 -20.14 1.13 -10.68
N VAL A 1111 -20.19 2.41 -11.07
CA VAL A 1111 -20.33 2.83 -12.47
C VAL A 1111 -19.09 2.43 -13.26
N ALA A 1112 -17.90 2.73 -12.74
CA ALA A 1112 -16.64 2.35 -13.38
C ALA A 1112 -16.51 0.82 -13.50
N HIS A 1113 -16.91 0.07 -12.47
CA HIS A 1113 -16.99 -1.38 -12.54
C HIS A 1113 -17.91 -1.83 -13.68
N SER A 1114 -19.14 -1.32 -13.75
CA SER A 1114 -20.12 -1.71 -14.77
C SER A 1114 -19.65 -1.43 -16.21
N PHE A 1115 -19.04 -0.26 -16.46
CA PHE A 1115 -18.45 0.04 -17.76
C PHE A 1115 -17.22 -0.83 -18.06
N ASN A 1116 -16.38 -1.12 -17.08
CA ASN A 1116 -15.28 -2.07 -17.26
C ASN A 1116 -15.78 -3.49 -17.58
N GLN A 1117 -16.91 -3.92 -17.00
CA GLN A 1117 -17.55 -5.18 -17.37
C GLN A 1117 -17.95 -5.20 -18.85
N TRP A 1118 -18.59 -4.12 -19.32
CA TRP A 1118 -18.95 -3.97 -20.74
C TRP A 1118 -17.72 -3.98 -21.65
N GLN A 1119 -16.69 -3.19 -21.34
CA GLN A 1119 -15.45 -3.15 -22.13
C GLN A 1119 -14.77 -4.51 -22.21
N THR A 1120 -14.82 -5.31 -21.13
CA THR A 1120 -14.27 -6.67 -21.12
C THR A 1120 -15.09 -7.62 -22.01
N CYS A 1121 -16.42 -7.50 -22.00
CA CYS A 1121 -17.29 -8.25 -22.92
C CYS A 1121 -16.98 -7.89 -24.38
N LEU A 1122 -16.80 -6.60 -24.69
CA LEU A 1122 -16.43 -6.14 -26.02
C LEU A 1122 -15.06 -6.65 -26.47
N LYS A 1123 -14.04 -6.61 -25.59
CA LYS A 1123 -12.70 -7.15 -25.86
C LYS A 1123 -12.79 -8.64 -26.23
N ASN A 1124 -13.41 -9.45 -25.37
CA ASN A 1124 -13.47 -10.90 -25.58
C ASN A 1124 -14.37 -11.28 -26.77
N ALA A 1125 -15.46 -10.53 -27.01
CA ALA A 1125 -16.28 -10.69 -28.20
C ALA A 1125 -15.50 -10.34 -29.48
N SER A 1126 -14.62 -9.33 -29.42
CA SER A 1126 -13.75 -8.97 -30.54
C SER A 1126 -12.70 -10.03 -30.82
N GLU A 1127 -12.10 -10.62 -29.79
CA GLU A 1127 -11.17 -11.76 -29.93
C GLU A 1127 -11.85 -12.98 -30.55
N LEU A 1128 -13.07 -13.31 -30.12
CA LEU A 1128 -13.87 -14.38 -30.73
C LEU A 1128 -14.23 -14.07 -32.19
N ASN A 1129 -14.67 -12.85 -32.48
CA ASN A 1129 -14.99 -12.42 -33.84
C ASN A 1129 -13.76 -12.50 -34.75
N LEU A 1130 -12.58 -12.11 -34.25
CA LEU A 1130 -11.32 -12.25 -34.96
C LEU A 1130 -10.98 -13.71 -35.21
N LEU A 1131 -11.07 -14.59 -34.20
CA LEU A 1131 -10.82 -16.03 -34.36
C LEU A 1131 -11.75 -16.65 -35.40
N LEU A 1132 -13.02 -16.23 -35.42
CA LEU A 1132 -14.04 -16.67 -36.37
C LEU A 1132 -13.90 -16.10 -37.80
N CYS A 1133 -12.75 -15.48 -38.13
CA CYS A 1133 -12.53 -14.83 -39.42
C CYS A 1133 -13.47 -13.66 -39.71
N MET A 1134 -13.79 -12.87 -38.68
CA MET A 1134 -14.53 -11.60 -38.77
C MET A 1134 -15.93 -11.70 -39.39
N PRO A 1135 -16.82 -12.58 -38.89
CA PRO A 1135 -18.19 -12.68 -39.40
C PRO A 1135 -18.99 -11.40 -39.15
N LEU A 1136 -18.63 -10.61 -38.13
CA LEU A 1136 -19.10 -9.24 -37.94
C LEU A 1136 -17.98 -8.23 -38.26
N PRO A 1137 -18.33 -7.03 -38.76
CA PRO A 1137 -17.34 -5.97 -39.03
C PRO A 1137 -16.53 -5.56 -37.79
N LYS A 1138 -15.25 -5.23 -37.99
CA LYS A 1138 -14.36 -4.75 -36.92
C LYS A 1138 -14.88 -3.43 -36.35
N PRO A 1139 -14.98 -3.27 -35.03
CA PRO A 1139 -15.34 -1.99 -34.43
C PRO A 1139 -14.21 -0.96 -34.54
N HIS A 1140 -14.55 0.32 -34.51
CA HIS A 1140 -13.57 1.41 -34.35
C HIS A 1140 -13.43 1.76 -32.86
N PHE A 1141 -12.54 1.06 -32.15
CA PHE A 1141 -12.49 1.07 -30.67
C PHE A 1141 -12.31 2.47 -30.07
N ALA A 1142 -11.53 3.33 -30.73
CA ALA A 1142 -11.28 4.71 -30.29
C ALA A 1142 -12.55 5.56 -30.17
N TRP A 1143 -13.59 5.23 -30.93
CA TRP A 1143 -14.82 6.00 -31.04
C TRP A 1143 -15.99 5.40 -30.25
N LEU A 1144 -15.83 4.25 -29.61
CA LEU A 1144 -16.95 3.58 -28.93
C LEU A 1144 -17.21 4.06 -27.51
N TYR A 1145 -16.17 4.52 -26.82
CA TYR A 1145 -16.23 4.87 -25.39
C TYR A 1145 -15.25 5.98 -25.06
N GLN A 1146 -15.70 6.95 -24.25
CA GLN A 1146 -14.83 7.90 -23.53
C GLN A 1146 -15.30 7.95 -22.08
N GLY A 1147 -14.41 7.63 -21.15
CA GLY A 1147 -14.75 7.46 -19.75
C GLY A 1147 -15.41 8.69 -19.12
N ARG A 1148 -14.76 9.85 -19.24
CA ARG A 1148 -15.28 11.09 -18.66
C ARG A 1148 -16.61 11.52 -19.27
N LEU A 1149 -16.83 11.26 -20.56
CA LEU A 1149 -18.12 11.56 -21.19
C LEU A 1149 -19.19 10.62 -20.66
N ALA A 1150 -18.95 9.31 -20.64
CA ALA A 1150 -19.92 8.31 -20.19
C ALA A 1150 -20.42 8.58 -18.76
N HIS A 1151 -19.50 8.87 -17.84
CA HIS A 1151 -19.84 9.21 -16.46
C HIS A 1151 -20.61 10.53 -16.34
N ARG A 1152 -20.26 11.56 -17.14
CA ARG A 1152 -20.99 12.83 -17.13
C ARG A 1152 -22.41 12.70 -17.68
N ARG A 1153 -22.58 11.92 -18.77
CA ARG A 1153 -23.88 11.62 -19.36
C ARG A 1153 -24.79 10.91 -18.35
N LEU A 1154 -24.24 9.92 -17.66
CA LEU A 1154 -24.96 9.22 -16.58
C LEU A 1154 -25.41 10.20 -15.48
N LYS A 1155 -24.50 11.06 -15.00
CA LYS A 1155 -24.82 12.03 -13.95
C LYS A 1155 -25.93 13.00 -14.36
N ARG A 1156 -25.92 13.49 -15.59
CA ARG A 1156 -26.98 14.38 -16.09
C ARG A 1156 -28.33 13.68 -16.25
N LEU A 1157 -28.33 12.41 -16.68
CA LEU A 1157 -29.54 11.58 -16.70
C LEU A 1157 -30.10 11.37 -15.28
N GLN A 1158 -29.24 11.16 -14.29
CA GLN A 1158 -29.63 11.05 -12.87
C GLN A 1158 -30.20 12.37 -12.31
N GLU A 1159 -29.66 13.51 -12.75
CA GLU A 1159 -30.15 14.86 -12.39
C GLU A 1159 -31.44 15.27 -13.14
N GLY A 1160 -32.02 14.40 -13.98
CA GLY A 1160 -33.23 14.69 -14.74
C GLY A 1160 -33.03 15.73 -15.86
N LYS A 1161 -31.78 16.05 -16.22
CA LYS A 1161 -31.46 17.06 -17.24
C LYS A 1161 -31.53 16.45 -18.64
N PRO A 1162 -32.22 17.09 -19.61
CA PRO A 1162 -32.19 16.66 -21.01
C PRO A 1162 -30.80 16.90 -21.57
N GLU A 1163 -30.29 15.97 -22.37
CA GLU A 1163 -28.87 15.97 -22.70
C GLU A 1163 -28.46 16.24 -24.14
N VAL A 1164 -29.35 16.10 -25.13
CA VAL A 1164 -29.10 16.56 -26.52
C VAL A 1164 -30.42 16.72 -27.29
N ASN A 1165 -30.62 17.86 -27.97
CA ASN A 1165 -31.66 18.10 -28.98
C ASN A 1165 -31.03 18.07 -30.39
N SER A 1166 -30.59 16.90 -30.86
CA SER A 1166 -30.11 16.71 -32.24
C SER A 1166 -30.95 15.66 -32.96
N PRO A 1167 -31.59 15.99 -34.10
CA PRO A 1167 -32.42 15.04 -34.86
C PRO A 1167 -31.67 13.78 -35.29
N ASN A 1168 -30.41 13.91 -35.71
CA ASN A 1168 -29.58 12.80 -36.18
C ASN A 1168 -29.15 11.89 -35.02
N LEU A 1169 -28.82 12.48 -33.87
CA LEU A 1169 -28.50 11.72 -32.66
C LEU A 1169 -29.73 10.91 -32.19
N ASN A 1170 -30.93 11.48 -32.32
CA ASN A 1170 -32.18 10.80 -31.95
C ASN A 1170 -32.51 9.59 -32.84
N THR A 1171 -32.28 9.65 -34.15
CA THR A 1171 -32.59 8.51 -35.05
C THR A 1171 -31.68 7.32 -34.78
N LEU A 1172 -30.35 7.50 -34.82
CA LEU A 1172 -29.41 6.41 -34.59
C LEU A 1172 -29.52 5.86 -33.16
N TYR A 1173 -29.66 6.73 -32.16
CA TYR A 1173 -29.87 6.31 -30.78
C TYR A 1173 -31.15 5.48 -30.61
N ARG A 1174 -32.26 5.83 -31.27
CA ARG A 1174 -33.50 5.02 -31.24
C ARG A 1174 -33.25 3.63 -31.84
N SER A 1175 -32.57 3.54 -32.98
CA SER A 1175 -32.25 2.24 -33.61
C SER A 1175 -31.38 1.37 -32.70
N LEU A 1176 -30.36 1.93 -32.04
CA LEU A 1176 -29.54 1.16 -31.08
C LEU A 1176 -30.36 0.76 -29.84
N LEU A 1177 -31.18 1.68 -29.31
CA LEU A 1177 -32.02 1.40 -28.15
C LEU A 1177 -33.06 0.32 -28.45
N GLU A 1178 -33.67 0.33 -29.63
CA GLU A 1178 -34.60 -0.70 -30.10
C GLU A 1178 -33.93 -2.07 -30.21
N ALA A 1179 -32.70 -2.13 -30.72
CA ALA A 1179 -31.93 -3.36 -30.82
C ALA A 1179 -31.66 -3.99 -29.43
N VAL A 1180 -31.34 -3.19 -28.40
CA VAL A 1180 -31.03 -3.71 -27.06
C VAL A 1180 -32.27 -3.90 -26.16
N ARG A 1181 -33.40 -3.26 -26.48
CA ARG A 1181 -34.64 -3.24 -25.66
C ARG A 1181 -35.20 -4.63 -25.31
N PRO A 1182 -35.22 -5.63 -26.21
CA PRO A 1182 -35.70 -6.98 -25.88
C PRO A 1182 -34.87 -7.62 -24.75
N TYR A 1183 -33.56 -7.41 -24.80
CA TYR A 1183 -32.59 -7.97 -23.86
C TYR A 1183 -32.66 -7.32 -22.48
N GLN A 1184 -33.08 -6.05 -22.41
CA GLN A 1184 -33.43 -5.38 -21.17
C GLN A 1184 -34.70 -5.95 -20.49
N ARG A 1185 -35.70 -6.40 -21.28
CA ARG A 1185 -36.98 -6.90 -20.75
C ARG A 1185 -36.96 -8.39 -20.39
N LEU A 1186 -36.11 -9.18 -21.05
CA LEU A 1186 -35.98 -10.63 -20.86
C LEU A 1186 -35.44 -11.02 -19.46
N HIS A 1187 -34.62 -10.18 -18.82
CA HIS A 1187 -34.06 -10.43 -17.48
C HIS A 1187 -35.12 -10.43 -16.37
N LYS A 1188 -36.06 -9.48 -16.41
CA LYS A 1188 -37.17 -9.36 -15.44
C LYS A 1188 -38.12 -10.58 -15.47
N ARG A 1189 -38.26 -11.25 -16.62
CA ARG A 1189 -39.13 -12.42 -16.80
C ARG A 1189 -38.40 -13.72 -16.41
N TRP A 1190 -37.12 -13.87 -16.79
CA TRP A 1190 -36.28 -15.01 -16.41
C TRP A 1190 -36.03 -15.09 -14.90
N ARG A 1191 -35.82 -13.98 -14.18
CA ARG A 1191 -35.68 -13.99 -12.71
C ARG A 1191 -36.97 -14.32 -11.95
N ARG A 1192 -38.16 -14.04 -12.49
CA ARG A 1192 -39.42 -14.52 -11.85
C ARG A 1192 -39.48 -16.05 -11.90
N SER A 1193 -39.09 -16.65 -13.02
CA SER A 1193 -38.97 -18.11 -13.14
C SER A 1193 -37.78 -18.70 -12.36
N TRP A 1194 -36.63 -18.02 -12.30
CA TRP A 1194 -35.44 -18.48 -11.55
C TRP A 1194 -35.51 -18.23 -10.05
N ALA A 1195 -36.23 -17.21 -9.58
CA ALA A 1195 -36.58 -17.05 -8.17
C ALA A 1195 -37.58 -18.12 -7.74
N GLY A 1196 -38.54 -18.45 -8.63
CA GLY A 1196 -39.40 -19.64 -8.50
C GLY A 1196 -38.57 -20.93 -8.45
N LEU A 1197 -37.58 -21.09 -9.33
CA LEU A 1197 -36.70 -22.27 -9.37
C LEU A 1197 -35.75 -22.33 -8.16
N LYS A 1198 -35.19 -21.21 -7.68
CA LYS A 1198 -34.39 -21.17 -6.44
C LYS A 1198 -35.24 -21.43 -5.20
N ALA A 1199 -36.48 -20.95 -5.17
CA ALA A 1199 -37.44 -21.28 -4.12
C ALA A 1199 -37.84 -22.76 -4.19
N TRP A 1200 -38.05 -23.29 -5.39
CA TRP A 1200 -38.35 -24.71 -5.64
C TRP A 1200 -37.16 -25.62 -5.29
N ILE A 1201 -35.92 -25.27 -5.65
CA ILE A 1201 -34.70 -25.99 -5.28
C ILE A 1201 -34.49 -25.93 -3.76
N ARG A 1202 -34.71 -24.79 -3.10
CA ARG A 1202 -34.67 -24.71 -1.63
C ARG A 1202 -35.77 -25.54 -0.98
N ALA A 1203 -36.97 -25.55 -1.55
CA ALA A 1203 -38.08 -26.38 -1.09
C ALA A 1203 -37.80 -27.87 -1.31
N TRP A 1204 -37.16 -28.24 -2.43
CA TRP A 1204 -36.80 -29.61 -2.80
C TRP A 1204 -35.62 -30.13 -1.97
N ILE A 1205 -34.60 -29.30 -1.69
CA ILE A 1205 -33.53 -29.60 -0.72
C ILE A 1205 -34.12 -29.76 0.70
N GLY A 1206 -35.06 -28.89 1.08
CA GLY A 1206 -35.80 -29.02 2.34
C GLY A 1206 -36.69 -30.28 2.41
N LEU A 1207 -37.30 -30.68 1.28
CA LEU A 1207 -38.10 -31.90 1.16
C LEU A 1207 -37.23 -33.15 1.18
N TRP A 1208 -36.09 -33.15 0.50
CA TRP A 1208 -35.12 -34.25 0.50
C TRP A 1208 -34.48 -34.43 1.88
N GLY A 1209 -34.20 -33.33 2.58
CA GLY A 1209 -33.77 -33.35 3.98
C GLY A 1209 -34.86 -33.80 4.96
N ARG A 1210 -36.15 -33.72 4.59
CA ARG A 1210 -37.26 -34.30 5.37
C ARG A 1210 -37.47 -35.79 5.05
N LEU A 1211 -37.37 -36.18 3.79
CA LEU A 1211 -37.41 -37.59 3.34
C LEU A 1211 -36.23 -38.40 3.88
N LYS A 1212 -35.04 -37.80 3.98
CA LYS A 1212 -33.87 -38.44 4.60
C LYS A 1212 -34.04 -38.64 6.11
N ARG A 1213 -34.79 -37.76 6.78
CA ARG A 1213 -35.17 -37.89 8.21
C ARG A 1213 -36.33 -38.86 8.45
N ALA A 1214 -37.16 -39.11 7.43
CA ALA A 1214 -38.22 -40.12 7.49
C ALA A 1214 -37.73 -41.54 7.12
N ALA A 1215 -36.56 -41.65 6.48
CA ALA A 1215 -35.99 -42.92 6.02
C ALA A 1215 -34.95 -43.53 6.98
N GLU A 1216 -34.66 -42.91 8.12
CA GLU A 1216 -33.83 -43.52 9.17
C GLU A 1216 -34.71 -44.36 10.13
N PRO A 1217 -34.39 -45.63 10.40
CA PRO A 1217 -35.29 -46.53 11.11
C PRO A 1217 -35.32 -46.16 12.60
N LYS A 1218 -36.51 -45.84 13.13
CA LYS A 1218 -36.75 -46.00 14.57
C LYS A 1218 -36.83 -47.49 14.87
N THR A 1219 -35.87 -47.97 15.65
CA THR A 1219 -35.91 -49.27 16.31
C THR A 1219 -37.18 -49.36 17.17
N GLY A 1220 -38.12 -50.23 16.80
CA GLY A 1220 -39.29 -50.55 17.63
C GLY A 1220 -40.54 -50.93 16.84
N GLY A 1221 -40.61 -52.21 16.44
CA GLY A 1221 -41.77 -53.04 16.08
C GLY A 1221 -43.09 -52.41 15.56
N THR A 1222 -43.48 -52.76 14.32
CA THR A 1222 -44.63 -53.66 14.00
C THR A 1222 -45.01 -53.58 12.50
N GLY A 1223 -45.14 -54.75 11.85
CA GLY A 1223 -46.13 -55.09 10.78
C GLY A 1223 -46.02 -54.48 9.36
N PRO A 1224 -45.81 -55.30 8.30
CA PRO A 1224 -45.79 -54.85 6.91
C PRO A 1224 -47.12 -55.09 6.18
N GLU A 1225 -48.17 -54.29 6.43
CA GLU A 1225 -49.37 -54.29 5.56
C GLU A 1225 -49.94 -52.90 5.22
N THR A 1226 -49.42 -51.81 5.80
CA THR A 1226 -49.96 -50.45 5.59
C THR A 1226 -49.20 -49.58 4.58
N LEU A 1227 -48.15 -50.09 3.93
CA LEU A 1227 -47.34 -49.29 2.98
C LEU A 1227 -47.77 -49.39 1.51
N LYS A 1228 -48.82 -50.16 1.20
CA LYS A 1228 -49.28 -50.35 -0.20
C LYS A 1228 -50.38 -49.38 -0.65
N GLN A 1229 -51.08 -48.71 0.28
CA GLN A 1229 -52.15 -47.76 -0.06
C GLN A 1229 -51.68 -46.30 -0.22
N GLU A 1230 -50.52 -45.91 0.32
CA GLU A 1230 -50.05 -44.51 0.21
C GLU A 1230 -49.21 -44.22 -1.04
N ARG A 1231 -48.82 -45.25 -1.80
CA ARG A 1231 -47.96 -45.07 -2.99
C ARG A 1231 -48.72 -44.71 -4.27
N GLU A 1232 -50.03 -44.96 -4.32
CA GLU A 1232 -50.86 -44.64 -5.49
C GLU A 1232 -51.54 -43.26 -5.41
N GLY A 1233 -51.47 -42.58 -4.26
CA GLY A 1233 -51.99 -41.22 -4.09
C GLY A 1233 -50.99 -40.08 -4.36
N TRP A 1234 -49.72 -40.40 -4.65
CA TRP A 1234 -48.62 -39.42 -4.78
C TRP A 1234 -47.96 -39.34 -6.16
N LEU A 1235 -48.32 -40.22 -7.11
CA LEU A 1235 -48.00 -40.06 -8.54
C LEU A 1235 -49.02 -39.12 -9.17
#